data_AF-Q8X430-F1
#
_entry.id   AF-Q8X430-F1
#
_cell.length_a   1.000
_cell.length_b   1.000
_cell.length_c   1.000
_cell.angle_alpha   90.00
_cell.angle_beta   90.00
_cell.angle_gamma   90.00
#
_symmetry.space_group_name_H-M   'P 1'
#
loop_
_entity.id
_entity.type
_entity.pdbx_description
1 polymer ?
#
loop_
_entity_poly.entity_id
_entity_poly.type
_entity_poly.pdbx_seq_one_letter_code
_entity_poly.pdbx_strand_id
1 'polypeptide(L)'
;MIRLFRQTTAVIRQFRMMAVIRLFRQTTAVIRQFRLMTGGDTPVPPDDGGDTPVPPDDGGDTPVKHNPVVYKNGVTWDQDAKTVKIRETTFTYSQNADGSYTLTAPEGKETIVKSWTVHDDSNTVVFDGVNTSGGITWSYDDDGLIHITKEAGVVVDGTTGNAIEFGNAIITDQGGNTALNGGTVMTVDGDNISLNNDGKTTAIGEGSVVGILTGDNITINNNGETEVDGGTAVIINGDNTKLNTAGDSTITNGGTGSLINGDNARVDNQGTMSVDGENSTGSKIVGDGATIKQEGDLYVSGGAHGIDVDGNDTFVSNKGNITVIEDNSIGMLLDGDGVSVINMGDLNVGQAAAGENAIGIQIDGDNATFVNVGDISATNAGTGVSVAGDKANISLAGGLDVGDFSTGLDVSGNNNNMTLATYELNVTGQKATGVNVSGDGNTIEIAGSILVDKDQKADNAQPYFFNPSTGVNISGDNNDVTLDGQLTVVADSKTTSRSYASYDGAQEHIAGIVIAGDDNTFTLNGGVHFVGEKNVMDDGSKPSASRRGIGDTPLINVDGHSPVYLNGESTISGEFPLGFENLIQLSHGAELEIGADATFDMSDVDSFTYYYRVALSTISIDSGAKATNNGEVELKNIGFAAAWNKDSTVINNGSIGLAMYDFGTDPAPKVFDVEYGGIGVNNGTMTTKMMNQHSVLNYPAEWNLSDGTSFNNKALGLTGMLASYSSSILNGETGIIDMYGRGSVGMLAIDKSTADNEGQITLDTLWVDENDETSLRNNVANSTAKDFGVGMASGTDAYNGALTKATATNHENGVITVYNAGAGMAAYGNTNTVINQGTINLEKNENYNDSLGVNKLVGMAVYHEGTAINDQTGVININAENGQAFYNDGTGLIINYGTICTFGVC
;
A
#
# COMPACT_ATOMS: atom_id res chain seq x y z
N MET A 1 36.92 27.07 -44.39
CA MET A 1 38.15 26.25 -44.34
C MET A 1 39.32 26.91 -43.60
N ILE A 2 39.85 28.10 -43.97
CA ILE A 2 41.07 28.65 -43.33
C ILE A 2 40.87 29.21 -41.90
N ARG A 3 39.64 29.56 -41.46
CA ARG A 3 39.39 30.02 -40.07
C ARG A 3 39.46 28.91 -39.01
N LEU A 4 39.24 27.64 -39.37
CA LEU A 4 39.13 26.54 -38.41
C LEU A 4 40.48 26.20 -37.75
N PHE A 5 41.59 26.43 -38.46
CA PHE A 5 42.96 26.11 -38.02
C PHE A 5 43.56 27.06 -36.96
N ARG A 6 42.80 28.06 -36.47
CA ARG A 6 43.28 29.00 -35.42
C ARG A 6 42.73 28.73 -34.02
N GLN A 7 41.63 27.99 -33.86
CA GLN A 7 41.13 27.60 -32.53
C GLN A 7 41.90 26.41 -31.96
N THR A 8 42.28 25.43 -32.80
CA THR A 8 43.17 24.31 -32.41
C THR A 8 44.52 24.76 -31.85
N THR A 9 45.02 25.94 -32.21
CA THR A 9 46.27 26.50 -31.65
C THR A 9 46.11 27.14 -30.27
N ALA A 10 44.88 27.42 -29.82
CA ALA A 10 44.58 27.87 -28.46
C ALA A 10 44.46 26.68 -27.51
N VAL A 11 43.69 25.65 -27.90
CA VAL A 11 43.53 24.38 -27.17
C VAL A 11 44.89 23.77 -26.79
N ILE A 12 45.81 23.66 -27.75
CA ILE A 12 47.17 23.11 -27.55
C ILE A 12 48.04 23.96 -26.57
N ARG A 13 47.63 25.19 -26.20
CA ARG A 13 48.36 26.03 -25.23
C ARG A 13 47.92 25.80 -23.78
N GLN A 14 46.62 25.64 -23.50
CA GLN A 14 46.15 25.35 -22.13
C GLN A 14 46.74 24.03 -21.60
N PHE A 15 46.79 22.99 -22.43
CA PHE A 15 47.35 21.67 -22.07
C PHE A 15 48.81 21.67 -21.60
N ARG A 16 49.59 22.74 -21.81
CA ARG A 16 50.99 22.82 -21.35
C ARG A 16 51.14 23.06 -19.85
N MET A 17 50.11 23.54 -19.14
CA MET A 17 50.23 23.91 -17.73
C MET A 17 50.04 22.74 -16.76
N MET A 18 48.95 21.95 -16.86
CA MET A 18 48.65 20.80 -15.97
C MET A 18 49.90 19.95 -15.71
N ALA A 19 50.65 19.78 -16.78
CA ALA A 19 51.90 19.07 -16.88
C ALA A 19 53.02 19.61 -15.95
N VAL A 20 53.08 20.91 -15.62
CA VAL A 20 54.02 21.51 -14.62
C VAL A 20 53.62 21.17 -13.19
N ILE A 21 52.32 21.03 -12.93
CA ILE A 21 51.77 20.94 -11.57
C ILE A 21 51.76 19.48 -11.07
N ARG A 22 51.71 18.49 -11.97
CA ARG A 22 51.84 17.02 -11.73
C ARG A 22 53.07 16.58 -10.90
N LEU A 23 53.98 17.50 -10.61
CA LEU A 23 55.25 17.28 -9.94
C LEU A 23 55.18 17.32 -8.40
N PHE A 24 54.08 17.80 -7.81
CA PHE A 24 53.95 18.02 -6.37
C PHE A 24 53.45 16.80 -5.56
N ARG A 25 54.02 15.61 -5.84
CA ARG A 25 53.75 14.39 -5.06
C ARG A 25 54.14 14.53 -3.58
N GLN A 26 53.51 13.72 -2.73
CA GLN A 26 53.97 13.32 -1.39
C GLN A 26 53.82 11.81 -1.24
N THR A 27 54.56 11.19 -0.31
CA THR A 27 54.29 9.83 0.17
C THR A 27 54.56 9.72 1.68
N THR A 28 53.61 9.14 2.41
CA THR A 28 53.64 9.04 3.87
C THR A 28 54.63 7.96 4.33
N ALA A 29 55.72 8.37 4.99
CA ALA A 29 56.72 7.47 5.56
C ALA A 29 56.94 7.76 7.05
N VAL A 30 56.51 6.85 7.93
CA VAL A 30 56.62 6.99 9.38
C VAL A 30 58.09 6.89 9.82
N ILE A 31 58.64 7.98 10.37
CA ILE A 31 59.92 7.97 11.09
C ILE A 31 59.70 8.42 12.53
N ARG A 32 60.03 7.53 13.48
CA ARG A 32 60.04 7.83 14.92
C ARG A 32 61.30 8.61 15.32
N GLN A 33 61.18 9.22 16.50
CA GLN A 33 62.20 9.43 17.55
C GLN A 33 62.81 10.84 17.77
N PHE A 34 62.71 11.22 19.05
CA PHE A 34 63.46 12.20 19.84
C PHE A 34 63.37 13.70 19.52
N ARG A 35 62.63 14.39 20.41
CA ARG A 35 62.81 15.82 20.72
C ARG A 35 63.03 16.01 22.22
N LEU A 36 64.27 16.29 22.61
CA LEU A 36 64.72 16.86 23.89
C LEU A 36 65.91 17.78 23.51
N MET A 37 66.09 19.00 24.02
CA MET A 37 65.37 19.70 25.08
C MET A 37 65.21 21.20 24.75
N THR A 38 64.54 21.92 25.66
CA THR A 38 64.33 23.38 25.71
C THR A 38 65.55 24.25 25.33
N GLY A 39 65.31 25.36 24.62
CA GLY A 39 66.27 26.46 24.51
C GLY A 39 66.21 27.43 25.70
N GLY A 40 67.06 28.46 25.69
CA GLY A 40 67.11 29.51 26.72
C GLY A 40 68.04 30.67 26.37
N ASP A 41 67.42 31.78 25.95
CA ASP A 41 67.81 33.19 26.09
C ASP A 41 69.10 33.80 25.48
N THR A 42 68.96 35.07 25.10
CA THR A 42 69.96 36.06 24.63
C THR A 42 70.25 37.06 25.81
N PRO A 43 70.73 38.34 25.71
CA PRO A 43 71.22 39.15 24.56
C PRO A 43 72.49 40.07 24.75
N VAL A 44 73.36 40.09 23.73
CA VAL A 44 74.16 41.22 23.12
C VAL A 44 75.26 42.01 23.97
N PRO A 45 75.89 43.16 23.54
CA PRO A 45 77.38 43.35 23.51
C PRO A 45 77.85 44.63 24.32
N PRO A 46 78.79 45.58 23.97
CA PRO A 46 79.74 45.83 22.83
C PRO A 46 81.26 46.04 23.19
N ASP A 47 82.12 46.12 22.16
CA ASP A 47 83.27 47.05 21.91
C ASP A 47 84.28 46.42 20.89
N ASP A 48 85.21 47.11 20.20
CA ASP A 48 85.29 48.45 19.59
C ASP A 48 86.53 48.53 18.62
N GLY A 49 86.54 49.47 17.65
CA GLY A 49 87.74 49.92 16.88
C GLY A 49 88.48 48.93 15.93
N GLY A 50 89.26 49.36 14.92
CA GLY A 50 89.44 50.70 14.34
C GLY A 50 90.55 50.78 13.26
N ASP A 51 90.33 51.62 12.24
CA ASP A 51 91.29 52.16 11.24
C ASP A 51 92.04 51.26 10.21
N THR A 52 92.70 51.93 9.25
CA THR A 52 93.12 51.50 7.88
C THR A 52 94.67 51.45 7.75
N PRO A 53 95.34 51.10 6.60
CA PRO A 53 94.87 50.90 5.21
C PRO A 53 95.49 49.71 4.41
N VAL A 54 95.16 49.68 3.11
CA VAL A 54 95.35 48.59 2.11
C VAL A 54 96.77 48.52 1.50
N PRO A 55 97.24 47.31 1.14
CA PRO A 55 97.76 47.03 -0.21
C PRO A 55 97.05 45.81 -0.86
N PRO A 56 97.10 45.64 -2.20
CA PRO A 56 96.19 44.73 -2.92
C PRO A 56 96.58 43.24 -2.80
N ASP A 57 95.57 42.38 -2.87
CA ASP A 57 95.69 40.91 -2.92
C ASP A 57 94.77 40.36 -4.04
N ASP A 58 95.24 39.34 -4.76
CA ASP A 58 94.66 38.83 -6.01
C ASP A 58 93.83 37.54 -5.83
N GLY A 59 92.84 37.62 -4.91
CA GLY A 59 91.69 36.71 -4.86
C GLY A 59 90.50 37.28 -5.67
N GLY A 60 89.74 36.50 -6.44
CA GLY A 60 89.71 35.03 -6.53
C GLY A 60 88.64 34.40 -5.64
N ASP A 61 87.48 35.06 -5.49
CA ASP A 61 86.34 34.56 -4.70
C ASP A 61 85.96 33.13 -5.08
N THR A 62 86.33 32.19 -4.22
CA THR A 62 85.63 30.91 -4.12
C THR A 62 84.23 31.18 -3.57
N PRO A 63 83.14 30.77 -4.25
CA PRO A 63 81.78 31.03 -3.77
C PRO A 63 81.59 30.57 -2.32
N VAL A 64 81.07 31.47 -1.48
CA VAL A 64 80.63 31.12 -0.11
C VAL A 64 79.49 30.13 -0.25
N LYS A 65 79.71 28.90 0.24
CA LYS A 65 78.70 27.86 0.12
C LYS A 65 77.60 28.03 1.17
N HIS A 66 76.37 28.21 0.73
CA HIS A 66 75.18 28.20 1.57
C HIS A 66 74.71 26.76 1.81
N ASN A 67 74.11 26.50 2.97
CA ASN A 67 73.35 25.27 3.19
C ASN A 67 71.90 25.49 2.76
N PRO A 68 71.21 24.48 2.19
CA PRO A 68 69.80 24.60 1.86
C PRO A 68 68.95 24.93 3.09
N VAL A 69 68.05 25.91 2.95
CA VAL A 69 67.11 26.32 4.01
C VAL A 69 65.88 25.43 3.93
N VAL A 70 65.48 24.82 5.05
CA VAL A 70 64.30 23.95 5.14
C VAL A 70 63.20 24.64 5.95
N TYR A 71 62.05 24.83 5.31
CA TYR A 71 60.86 25.46 5.87
C TYR A 71 59.87 24.43 6.41
N LYS A 72 59.03 24.82 7.38
CA LYS A 72 58.07 23.91 8.05
C LYS A 72 57.00 23.39 7.09
N ASN A 73 56.60 24.19 6.11
CA ASN A 73 55.65 23.83 5.05
C ASN A 73 56.27 22.97 3.92
N GLY A 74 57.30 22.17 4.22
CA GLY A 74 57.85 21.17 3.28
C GLY A 74 58.65 21.73 2.10
N VAL A 75 59.10 22.98 2.17
CA VAL A 75 59.91 23.63 1.13
C VAL A 75 61.39 23.60 1.51
N THR A 76 62.28 23.31 0.55
CA THR A 76 63.74 23.41 0.71
C THR A 76 64.33 24.32 -0.36
N TRP A 77 65.01 25.39 0.02
CA TRP A 77 65.60 26.37 -0.89
C TRP A 77 67.13 26.29 -0.88
N ASP A 78 67.74 26.01 -2.04
CA ASP A 78 69.19 26.01 -2.25
C ASP A 78 69.57 27.13 -3.22
N GLN A 79 70.16 28.19 -2.67
CA GLN A 79 70.54 29.40 -3.41
C GLN A 79 71.77 29.18 -4.32
N ASP A 80 72.66 28.25 -3.97
CA ASP A 80 73.88 27.96 -4.72
C ASP A 80 73.57 27.08 -5.94
N ALA A 81 72.75 26.04 -5.74
CA ALA A 81 72.25 25.20 -6.82
C ALA A 81 71.19 25.92 -7.69
N LYS A 82 70.66 27.05 -7.20
CA LYS A 82 69.51 27.78 -7.77
C LYS A 82 68.29 26.88 -7.94
N THR A 83 67.99 26.12 -6.89
CA THR A 83 66.84 25.22 -6.86
C THR A 83 65.93 25.51 -5.68
N VAL A 84 64.65 25.19 -5.86
CA VAL A 84 63.66 25.15 -4.80
C VAL A 84 62.92 23.82 -4.89
N LYS A 85 63.01 23.00 -3.84
CA LYS A 85 62.18 21.81 -3.68
C LYS A 85 60.90 22.22 -2.97
N ILE A 86 59.77 21.98 -3.60
CA ILE A 86 58.44 22.17 -3.00
C ILE A 86 57.79 20.78 -2.99
N ARG A 87 57.46 20.27 -1.81
CA ARG A 87 57.09 18.85 -1.60
C ARG A 87 58.16 17.95 -2.21
N GLU A 88 57.84 17.05 -3.15
CA GLU A 88 58.83 16.14 -3.74
C GLU A 88 59.57 16.63 -4.99
N THR A 89 59.17 17.72 -5.65
CA THR A 89 59.90 18.22 -6.83
C THR A 89 60.83 19.38 -6.55
N THR A 90 62.08 19.20 -6.98
CA THR A 90 63.11 20.22 -7.11
C THR A 90 63.00 20.93 -8.46
N PHE A 91 62.54 22.19 -8.44
CA PHE A 91 62.56 23.10 -9.59
C PHE A 91 63.92 23.82 -9.62
N THR A 92 64.44 24.15 -10.81
CA THR A 92 65.42 25.23 -10.95
C THR A 92 64.67 26.57 -11.03
N TYR A 93 65.31 27.67 -10.62
CA TYR A 93 64.68 28.99 -10.72
C TYR A 93 65.58 30.05 -11.37
N SER A 94 64.94 31.00 -12.06
CA SER A 94 65.58 32.17 -12.65
C SER A 94 64.74 33.41 -12.41
N GLN A 95 65.37 34.57 -12.16
CA GLN A 95 64.65 35.82 -11.95
C GLN A 95 64.43 36.55 -13.29
N ASN A 96 63.20 36.99 -13.49
CA ASN A 96 62.73 37.74 -14.65
C ASN A 96 63.01 39.24 -14.48
N ALA A 97 63.00 39.99 -15.59
CA ALA A 97 63.25 41.43 -15.59
C ALA A 97 62.14 42.28 -14.91
N ASP A 98 60.98 41.70 -14.60
CA ASP A 98 59.91 42.31 -13.80
C ASP A 98 60.01 42.01 -12.30
N GLY A 99 61.06 41.30 -11.86
CA GLY A 99 61.28 40.89 -10.48
C GLY A 99 60.68 39.53 -10.12
N SER A 100 59.74 39.01 -10.93
CA SER A 100 59.14 37.67 -10.74
C SER A 100 60.16 36.55 -10.98
N TYR A 101 59.85 35.32 -10.55
CA TYR A 101 60.73 34.16 -10.77
C TYR A 101 60.07 33.15 -11.71
N THR A 102 60.79 32.70 -12.73
CA THR A 102 60.39 31.52 -13.52
C THR A 102 60.95 30.29 -12.83
N LEU A 103 60.05 29.39 -12.40
CA LEU A 103 60.40 28.05 -11.95
C LEU A 103 60.34 27.10 -13.15
N THR A 104 61.42 26.35 -13.37
CA THR A 104 61.53 25.34 -14.43
C THR A 104 61.65 23.96 -13.80
N ALA A 105 60.75 23.06 -14.18
CA ALA A 105 60.74 21.67 -13.75
C ALA A 105 61.91 20.83 -14.33
N PRO A 106 62.27 19.68 -13.73
CA PRO A 106 63.26 18.74 -14.29
C PRO A 106 62.96 18.28 -15.72
N GLU A 107 61.69 18.30 -16.10
CA GLU A 107 61.13 17.95 -17.41
C GLU A 107 60.92 19.17 -18.34
N GLY A 108 61.49 20.33 -18.00
CA GLY A 108 61.58 21.51 -18.88
C GLY A 108 60.29 22.32 -19.04
N LYS A 109 59.33 22.19 -18.11
CA LYS A 109 58.06 22.93 -18.10
C LYS A 109 58.14 24.09 -17.09
N GLU A 110 57.45 25.20 -17.36
CA GLU A 110 57.69 26.50 -16.70
C GLU A 110 56.44 27.15 -16.11
N THR A 111 56.58 27.78 -14.94
CA THR A 111 55.56 28.59 -14.27
C THR A 111 56.17 29.86 -13.67
N ILE A 112 55.38 30.93 -13.48
CA ILE A 112 55.87 32.24 -13.02
C ILE A 112 55.38 32.52 -11.61
N VAL A 113 56.29 32.49 -10.64
CA VAL A 113 56.08 32.97 -9.27
C VAL A 113 56.11 34.49 -9.27
N LYS A 114 54.97 35.13 -8.96
CA LYS A 114 54.82 36.59 -8.83
C LYS A 114 55.10 37.10 -7.41
N SER A 115 54.96 36.25 -6.41
CA SER A 115 55.22 36.53 -4.99
C SER A 115 56.04 35.39 -4.41
N TRP A 116 57.14 35.71 -3.75
CA TRP A 116 57.96 34.76 -2.98
C TRP A 116 58.19 35.43 -1.62
N THR A 117 57.45 34.99 -0.60
CA THR A 117 57.44 35.63 0.71
C THR A 117 57.87 34.63 1.77
N VAL A 118 58.95 34.93 2.49
CA VAL A 118 59.39 34.13 3.64
C VAL A 118 58.72 34.70 4.89
N HIS A 119 58.07 33.84 5.67
CA HIS A 119 57.48 34.18 6.95
C HIS A 119 58.39 33.63 8.07
N ASP A 120 59.24 34.50 8.63
CA ASP A 120 60.26 34.11 9.62
C ASP A 120 59.65 33.58 10.93
N ASP A 121 58.56 34.19 11.42
CA ASP A 121 57.88 33.82 12.68
C ASP A 121 57.36 32.36 12.64
N SER A 122 56.77 31.97 11.52
CA SER A 122 56.31 30.61 11.24
C SER A 122 57.40 29.72 10.66
N ASN A 123 58.54 30.25 10.20
CA ASN A 123 59.58 29.53 9.43
C ASN A 123 58.96 28.76 8.26
N THR A 124 58.19 29.48 7.44
CA THR A 124 57.47 29.00 6.25
C THR A 124 57.77 29.91 5.06
N VAL A 125 57.43 29.48 3.86
CA VAL A 125 57.58 30.30 2.65
C VAL A 125 56.37 30.15 1.74
N VAL A 126 55.72 31.28 1.47
CA VAL A 126 54.53 31.38 0.63
C VAL A 126 54.93 31.78 -0.78
N PHE A 127 54.30 31.12 -1.76
CA PHE A 127 54.44 31.44 -3.18
C PHE A 127 53.08 31.80 -3.76
N ASP A 128 52.99 32.91 -4.51
CA ASP A 128 51.87 33.15 -5.42
C ASP A 128 52.40 33.18 -6.85
N GLY A 129 51.67 32.58 -7.78
CA GLY A 129 52.11 32.44 -9.16
C GLY A 129 50.98 32.37 -10.18
N VAL A 130 51.40 32.41 -11.44
CA VAL A 130 50.54 32.37 -12.62
C VAL A 130 51.23 31.52 -13.69
N ASN A 131 50.44 30.83 -14.51
CA ASN A 131 51.02 30.12 -15.65
C ASN A 131 51.60 31.10 -16.70
N THR A 132 52.48 30.59 -17.56
CA THR A 132 53.12 31.36 -18.65
C THR A 132 52.14 31.86 -19.72
N SER A 133 50.84 31.56 -19.61
CA SER A 133 49.76 32.03 -20.48
C SER A 133 48.79 33.01 -19.80
N GLY A 134 48.96 33.31 -18.50
CA GLY A 134 48.16 34.26 -17.73
C GLY A 134 46.75 33.82 -17.30
N GLY A 135 46.32 32.58 -17.60
CA GLY A 135 44.90 32.17 -17.47
C GLY A 135 44.56 31.23 -16.30
N ILE A 136 45.55 30.85 -15.49
CA ILE A 136 45.38 30.06 -14.26
C ILE A 136 46.41 30.58 -13.25
N THR A 137 45.94 30.95 -12.06
CA THR A 137 46.76 31.32 -10.89
C THR A 137 46.91 30.14 -9.95
N TRP A 138 47.94 30.18 -9.11
CA TRP A 138 48.19 29.17 -8.08
C TRP A 138 48.91 29.81 -6.90
N SER A 139 48.77 29.23 -5.71
CA SER A 139 49.61 29.58 -4.57
C SER A 139 49.99 28.34 -3.75
N TYR A 140 50.98 28.52 -2.88
CA TYR A 140 51.46 27.54 -1.91
C TYR A 140 51.59 28.25 -0.56
N ASP A 141 50.85 27.79 0.46
CA ASP A 141 50.65 28.54 1.70
C ASP A 141 51.53 28.08 2.89
N ASP A 142 51.28 28.68 4.05
CA ASP A 142 52.00 28.40 5.31
C ASP A 142 51.72 27.00 5.89
N ASP A 143 50.58 26.39 5.55
CA ASP A 143 50.25 25.00 5.94
C ASP A 143 50.81 23.98 4.93
N GLY A 144 51.24 24.43 3.75
CA GLY A 144 51.82 23.62 2.67
C GLY A 144 50.79 23.09 1.68
N LEU A 145 49.60 23.69 1.65
CA LEU A 145 48.52 23.38 0.72
C LEU A 145 48.77 24.09 -0.62
N ILE A 146 48.38 23.44 -1.73
CA ILE A 146 48.39 24.06 -3.06
C ILE A 146 46.98 24.56 -3.34
N HIS A 147 46.86 25.84 -3.70
CA HIS A 147 45.63 26.42 -4.24
C HIS A 147 45.81 26.65 -5.74
N ILE A 148 44.78 26.37 -6.56
CA ILE A 148 44.78 26.58 -8.00
C ILE A 148 43.46 27.24 -8.40
N THR A 149 43.49 28.37 -9.13
CA THR A 149 42.27 29.04 -9.61
C THR A 149 42.28 29.20 -11.13
N LYS A 150 41.22 28.71 -11.78
CA LYS A 150 40.99 28.75 -13.24
C LYS A 150 39.83 29.70 -13.56
N GLU A 151 40.15 30.83 -14.19
CA GLU A 151 39.15 31.83 -14.61
C GLU A 151 38.55 31.55 -16.01
N ALA A 152 39.26 30.80 -16.85
CA ALA A 152 38.90 30.61 -18.26
C ALA A 152 38.43 29.18 -18.54
N GLY A 153 37.31 29.06 -19.26
CA GLY A 153 36.72 27.77 -19.62
C GLY A 153 37.62 26.86 -20.45
N VAL A 154 37.35 25.55 -20.39
CA VAL A 154 38.05 24.51 -21.14
C VAL A 154 37.03 23.65 -21.89
N VAL A 155 37.33 23.36 -23.16
CA VAL A 155 36.58 22.43 -24.01
C VAL A 155 37.55 21.36 -24.50
N VAL A 156 37.21 20.09 -24.30
CA VAL A 156 37.97 18.92 -24.77
C VAL A 156 37.08 18.06 -25.67
N ASP A 157 37.66 17.56 -26.77
CA ASP A 157 36.94 16.89 -27.85
C ASP A 157 37.74 15.66 -28.31
N GLY A 158 37.13 14.48 -28.27
CA GLY A 158 37.67 13.22 -28.82
C GLY A 158 39.01 12.75 -28.25
N THR A 159 39.43 13.26 -27.09
CA THR A 159 40.75 13.00 -26.50
C THR A 159 40.71 13.05 -24.97
N THR A 160 41.37 12.10 -24.31
CA THR A 160 41.61 12.17 -22.86
C THR A 160 42.55 13.34 -22.54
N GLY A 161 42.16 14.20 -21.60
CA GLY A 161 43.00 15.26 -21.06
C GLY A 161 44.22 14.72 -20.30
N ASN A 162 45.11 15.62 -19.89
CA ASN A 162 46.29 15.21 -19.12
C ASN A 162 45.90 14.87 -17.68
N ALA A 163 46.16 13.62 -17.27
CA ALA A 163 46.10 13.27 -15.85
C ALA A 163 47.11 14.06 -15.02
N ILE A 164 46.67 14.51 -13.86
CA ILE A 164 47.40 15.36 -12.91
C ILE A 164 47.43 14.64 -11.56
N GLU A 165 48.60 14.53 -10.96
CA GLU A 165 48.80 13.82 -9.70
C GLU A 165 49.01 14.86 -8.59
N PHE A 166 48.14 14.84 -7.58
CA PHE A 166 48.10 15.77 -6.46
C PHE A 166 47.62 15.03 -5.22
N GLY A 167 48.37 15.10 -4.11
CA GLY A 167 47.77 14.95 -2.78
C GLY A 167 47.66 16.32 -2.12
N ASN A 168 46.66 16.54 -1.27
CA ASN A 168 46.43 17.76 -0.48
C ASN A 168 46.39 19.03 -1.36
N ALA A 169 45.25 19.35 -1.99
CA ALA A 169 45.11 20.55 -2.83
C ALA A 169 43.69 21.11 -2.88
N ILE A 170 43.57 22.42 -3.09
CA ILE A 170 42.32 23.10 -3.41
C ILE A 170 42.37 23.57 -4.86
N ILE A 171 41.39 23.15 -5.66
CA ILE A 171 41.18 23.54 -7.05
C ILE A 171 39.88 24.34 -7.10
N THR A 172 39.90 25.53 -7.70
CA THR A 172 38.73 26.38 -7.89
C THR A 172 38.59 26.73 -9.37
N ASP A 173 37.43 26.46 -9.95
CA ASP A 173 37.13 26.69 -11.36
C ASP A 173 35.91 27.58 -11.54
N GLN A 174 36.14 28.73 -12.15
CA GLN A 174 35.13 29.76 -12.44
C GLN A 174 34.81 29.85 -13.94
N GLY A 175 35.59 29.15 -14.78
CA GLY A 175 35.49 29.24 -16.23
C GLY A 175 34.57 28.19 -16.87
N GLY A 176 34.27 27.11 -16.14
CA GLY A 176 33.47 25.98 -16.64
C GLY A 176 34.25 25.00 -17.52
N ASN A 177 33.66 23.84 -17.75
CA ASN A 177 34.30 22.68 -18.41
C ASN A 177 33.33 21.98 -19.36
N THR A 178 33.81 21.61 -20.55
CA THR A 178 33.02 20.87 -21.55
C THR A 178 33.81 19.67 -22.07
N ALA A 179 33.27 18.46 -21.90
CA ALA A 179 33.75 17.22 -22.50
C ALA A 179 32.85 16.84 -23.70
N LEU A 180 33.46 16.54 -24.86
CA LEU A 180 32.76 16.16 -26.09
C LEU A 180 33.35 14.88 -26.71
N ASN A 181 32.48 14.05 -27.31
CA ASN A 181 32.83 12.91 -28.16
C ASN A 181 33.86 11.91 -27.56
N GLY A 182 33.73 11.54 -26.27
CA GLY A 182 34.69 10.66 -25.60
C GLY A 182 35.93 11.38 -25.06
N GLY A 183 35.87 12.71 -24.93
CA GLY A 183 36.94 13.52 -24.35
C GLY A 183 36.92 13.51 -22.82
N THR A 184 38.09 13.67 -22.18
CA THR A 184 38.18 13.83 -20.72
C THR A 184 38.74 15.21 -20.37
N VAL A 185 38.09 16.02 -19.54
CA VAL A 185 38.63 17.37 -19.22
C VAL A 185 39.78 17.31 -18.22
N MET A 186 39.62 16.59 -17.11
CA MET A 186 40.66 16.43 -16.09
C MET A 186 40.65 15.04 -15.42
N THR A 187 41.82 14.62 -14.95
CA THR A 187 41.97 13.50 -14.02
C THR A 187 42.86 13.93 -12.87
N VAL A 188 42.46 13.65 -11.62
CA VAL A 188 43.18 13.98 -10.38
C VAL A 188 43.46 12.69 -9.59
N ASP A 189 44.69 12.52 -9.10
CA ASP A 189 45.15 11.32 -8.38
C ASP A 189 45.88 11.70 -7.08
N GLY A 190 45.26 11.41 -5.94
CA GLY A 190 45.78 11.56 -4.57
C GLY A 190 44.76 12.12 -3.56
N ASP A 191 45.07 11.99 -2.27
CA ASP A 191 44.13 12.19 -1.15
C ASP A 191 43.90 13.67 -0.76
N ASN A 192 42.80 13.95 -0.04
CA ASN A 192 42.43 15.26 0.52
C ASN A 192 42.37 16.38 -0.54
N ILE A 193 41.61 16.14 -1.61
CA ILE A 193 41.37 17.11 -2.68
C ILE A 193 40.07 17.86 -2.41
N SER A 194 40.09 19.19 -2.52
CA SER A 194 38.88 20.03 -2.56
C SER A 194 38.74 20.65 -3.93
N LEU A 195 37.63 20.36 -4.63
CA LEU A 195 37.29 20.93 -5.94
C LEU A 195 36.06 21.83 -5.81
N ASN A 196 36.24 23.14 -5.95
CA ASN A 196 35.16 24.11 -6.06
C ASN A 196 34.91 24.40 -7.55
N ASN A 197 33.68 24.24 -8.02
CA ASN A 197 33.30 24.53 -9.40
C ASN A 197 32.12 25.52 -9.43
N ASP A 198 32.43 26.77 -9.77
CA ASP A 198 31.47 27.86 -9.95
C ASP A 198 31.01 28.01 -11.42
N GLY A 199 31.75 27.41 -12.36
CA GLY A 199 31.41 27.44 -13.80
C GLY A 199 30.55 26.25 -14.24
N LYS A 200 29.85 26.38 -15.38
CA LYS A 200 29.03 25.27 -15.92
C LYS A 200 29.88 24.03 -16.25
N THR A 201 29.40 22.86 -15.86
CA THR A 201 29.93 21.55 -16.21
C THR A 201 29.08 20.93 -17.32
N THR A 202 29.70 20.48 -18.41
CA THR A 202 29.00 19.92 -19.57
C THR A 202 29.69 18.66 -20.09
N ALA A 203 28.98 17.55 -20.28
CA ALA A 203 29.53 16.29 -20.80
C ALA A 203 28.60 15.67 -21.86
N ILE A 204 28.98 15.74 -23.14
CA ILE A 204 28.13 15.37 -24.29
C ILE A 204 28.78 14.26 -25.13
N GLY A 205 28.01 13.21 -25.40
CA GLY A 205 28.39 12.02 -26.16
C GLY A 205 29.08 10.94 -25.32
N GLU A 206 28.87 9.68 -25.74
CA GLU A 206 29.38 8.46 -25.10
C GLU A 206 30.85 8.57 -24.63
N GLY A 207 31.09 8.29 -23.35
CA GLY A 207 32.43 8.30 -22.75
C GLY A 207 33.06 9.67 -22.54
N SER A 208 32.35 10.78 -22.80
CA SER A 208 32.80 12.13 -22.44
C SER A 208 32.76 12.31 -20.93
N VAL A 209 33.88 12.64 -20.29
CA VAL A 209 33.95 12.80 -18.82
C VAL A 209 34.55 14.16 -18.45
N VAL A 210 33.90 14.97 -17.60
CA VAL A 210 34.53 16.23 -17.13
C VAL A 210 35.60 15.95 -16.08
N GLY A 211 35.25 15.34 -14.95
CA GLY A 211 36.20 15.00 -13.89
C GLY A 211 36.36 13.49 -13.68
N ILE A 212 37.59 13.02 -13.53
CA ILE A 212 37.90 11.73 -12.88
C ILE A 212 38.79 12.05 -11.67
N LEU A 213 38.40 11.65 -10.47
CA LEU A 213 39.19 11.84 -9.26
C LEU A 213 39.42 10.49 -8.56
N THR A 214 40.60 10.30 -7.98
CA THR A 214 41.00 9.05 -7.31
C THR A 214 41.84 9.38 -6.07
N GLY A 215 41.59 8.67 -4.96
CA GLY A 215 42.20 8.93 -3.65
C GLY A 215 41.14 9.30 -2.59
N ASP A 216 41.52 9.25 -1.31
CA ASP A 216 40.52 9.34 -0.22
C ASP A 216 40.24 10.80 0.19
N ASN A 217 39.09 11.03 0.84
CA ASN A 217 38.68 12.33 1.40
C ASN A 217 38.50 13.44 0.34
N ILE A 218 38.00 13.09 -0.84
CA ILE A 218 37.72 14.04 -1.93
C ILE A 218 36.45 14.85 -1.61
N THR A 219 36.56 16.17 -1.51
CA THR A 219 35.41 17.08 -1.42
C THR A 219 35.18 17.78 -2.76
N ILE A 220 33.94 17.81 -3.23
CA ILE A 220 33.52 18.59 -4.40
C ILE A 220 32.39 19.54 -3.99
N ASN A 221 32.50 20.82 -4.39
CA ASN A 221 31.49 21.85 -4.20
C ASN A 221 31.10 22.39 -5.59
N ASN A 222 30.06 21.83 -6.19
CA ASN A 222 29.55 22.21 -7.50
C ASN A 222 28.44 23.26 -7.36
N ASN A 223 28.82 24.54 -7.49
CA ASN A 223 27.91 25.69 -7.49
C ASN A 223 27.39 26.01 -8.91
N GLY A 224 28.11 25.57 -9.96
CA GLY A 224 27.72 25.74 -11.35
C GLY A 224 26.68 24.72 -11.82
N GLU A 225 25.91 25.08 -12.85
CA GLU A 225 24.97 24.18 -13.54
C GLU A 225 25.69 22.94 -14.10
N THR A 226 25.03 21.79 -14.12
CA THR A 226 25.52 20.54 -14.75
C THR A 226 24.62 20.13 -15.92
N GLU A 227 25.21 19.80 -17.06
CA GLU A 227 24.51 19.37 -18.29
C GLU A 227 25.20 18.11 -18.86
N VAL A 228 24.53 16.96 -18.80
CA VAL A 228 25.06 15.67 -19.28
C VAL A 228 24.13 15.10 -20.35
N ASP A 229 24.71 14.63 -21.46
CA ASP A 229 24.00 14.07 -22.61
C ASP A 229 24.79 12.85 -23.10
N GLY A 230 24.49 11.66 -22.55
CA GLY A 230 25.24 10.41 -22.79
C GLY A 230 26.69 10.39 -22.29
N GLY A 231 27.12 11.40 -21.51
CA GLY A 231 28.46 11.49 -20.92
C GLY A 231 28.48 11.20 -19.40
N THR A 232 29.52 11.65 -18.71
CA THR A 232 29.60 11.67 -17.25
C THR A 232 30.13 13.01 -16.74
N ALA A 233 29.47 13.68 -15.79
CA ALA A 233 30.03 14.92 -15.24
C ALA A 233 31.23 14.64 -14.31
N VAL A 234 31.10 13.72 -13.35
CA VAL A 234 32.24 13.31 -12.49
C VAL A 234 32.25 11.82 -12.14
N ILE A 235 33.45 11.22 -12.16
CA ILE A 235 33.76 9.90 -11.60
C ILE A 235 34.70 10.11 -10.41
N ILE A 236 34.41 9.48 -9.27
CA ILE A 236 35.21 9.59 -8.04
C ILE A 236 35.52 8.16 -7.55
N ASN A 237 36.78 7.88 -7.20
CA ASN A 237 37.24 6.56 -6.75
C ASN A 237 38.04 6.70 -5.45
N GLY A 238 37.39 6.57 -4.29
CA GLY A 238 38.03 6.71 -2.98
C GLY A 238 37.05 7.06 -1.87
N ASP A 239 37.41 6.67 -0.65
CA ASP A 239 36.51 6.64 0.50
C ASP A 239 36.34 8.04 1.12
N ASN A 240 35.25 8.23 1.87
CA ASN A 240 34.91 9.48 2.57
C ASN A 240 34.74 10.68 1.60
N THR A 241 34.35 10.40 0.35
CA THR A 241 34.05 11.41 -0.66
C THR A 241 32.86 12.28 -0.23
N LYS A 242 32.91 13.60 -0.46
CA LYS A 242 31.83 14.56 -0.15
C LYS A 242 31.47 15.45 -1.34
N LEU A 243 30.43 15.09 -2.08
CA LEU A 243 29.85 15.89 -3.17
C LEU A 243 28.75 16.80 -2.64
N ASN A 244 28.83 18.09 -2.98
CA ASN A 244 27.80 19.09 -2.66
C ASN A 244 27.40 19.79 -3.96
N THR A 245 26.13 19.73 -4.33
CA THR A 245 25.62 20.16 -5.64
C THR A 245 24.57 21.25 -5.44
N ALA A 246 24.99 22.51 -5.51
CA ALA A 246 24.12 23.67 -5.34
C ALA A 246 23.63 24.28 -6.67
N GLY A 247 24.28 23.94 -7.79
CA GLY A 247 23.77 24.26 -9.13
C GLY A 247 22.85 23.18 -9.68
N ASP A 248 21.83 23.60 -10.43
CA ASP A 248 20.86 22.69 -11.07
C ASP A 248 21.55 21.72 -12.04
N SER A 249 21.01 20.50 -12.16
CA SER A 249 21.62 19.41 -12.91
C SER A 249 20.63 18.78 -13.89
N THR A 250 20.98 18.79 -15.18
CA THR A 250 20.24 18.11 -16.27
C THR A 250 21.07 16.95 -16.80
N ILE A 251 20.50 15.75 -16.83
CA ILE A 251 21.15 14.51 -17.28
C ILE A 251 20.21 13.84 -18.29
N THR A 252 20.71 13.51 -19.50
CA THR A 252 19.91 12.99 -20.61
C THR A 252 20.62 11.86 -21.37
N ASN A 253 19.84 11.05 -22.11
CA ASN A 253 20.30 10.09 -23.12
C ASN A 253 21.38 9.08 -22.66
N GLY A 254 21.19 8.43 -21.51
CA GLY A 254 22.17 7.49 -20.94
C GLY A 254 23.35 8.19 -20.26
N GLY A 255 23.16 9.43 -19.83
CA GLY A 255 24.18 10.22 -19.13
C GLY A 255 24.28 9.89 -17.64
N THR A 256 25.42 10.16 -17.01
CA THR A 256 25.61 10.05 -15.56
C THR A 256 26.01 11.39 -14.95
N GLY A 257 25.29 11.90 -13.95
CA GLY A 257 25.70 13.13 -13.25
C GLY A 257 26.97 12.89 -12.43
N SER A 258 26.86 12.15 -11.33
CA SER A 258 28.03 11.70 -10.57
C SER A 258 28.07 10.18 -10.43
N LEU A 259 29.27 9.60 -10.54
CA LEU A 259 29.57 8.22 -10.17
C LEU A 259 30.59 8.26 -9.03
N ILE A 260 30.26 7.64 -7.90
CA ILE A 260 31.14 7.56 -6.72
C ILE A 260 31.37 6.09 -6.39
N ASN A 261 32.63 5.63 -6.44
CA ASN A 261 33.04 4.31 -6.02
C ASN A 261 33.91 4.45 -4.75
N GLY A 262 33.40 4.08 -3.58
CA GLY A 262 34.11 4.20 -2.30
C GLY A 262 33.17 4.40 -1.11
N ASP A 263 33.59 3.89 0.05
CA ASP A 263 32.75 3.81 1.25
C ASP A 263 32.58 5.18 1.91
N ASN A 264 31.52 5.33 2.72
CA ASN A 264 31.18 6.54 3.47
C ASN A 264 30.99 7.78 2.57
N ALA A 265 30.58 7.57 1.32
CA ALA A 265 30.31 8.63 0.36
C ALA A 265 29.16 9.53 0.83
N ARG A 266 29.33 10.85 0.73
CA ARG A 266 28.35 11.85 1.16
C ARG A 266 27.92 12.75 0.01
N VAL A 267 26.63 12.72 -0.33
CA VAL A 267 26.01 13.58 -1.35
C VAL A 267 25.06 14.59 -0.68
N ASP A 268 25.11 15.85 -1.10
CA ASP A 268 24.32 16.96 -0.56
C ASP A 268 23.81 17.82 -1.74
N ASN A 269 22.63 17.47 -2.27
CA ASN A 269 22.04 18.04 -3.48
C ASN A 269 21.02 19.14 -3.13
N GLN A 270 21.35 20.40 -3.39
CA GLN A 270 20.52 21.58 -3.12
C GLN A 270 19.94 22.23 -4.39
N GLY A 271 20.56 22.02 -5.55
CA GLY A 271 19.99 22.38 -6.85
C GLY A 271 18.93 21.35 -7.30
N THR A 272 18.04 21.75 -8.20
CA THR A 272 17.06 20.83 -8.83
C THR A 272 17.79 19.85 -9.75
N MET A 273 17.38 18.59 -9.72
CA MET A 273 17.90 17.54 -10.59
C MET A 273 16.82 17.05 -11.56
N SER A 274 17.17 16.96 -12.85
CA SER A 274 16.32 16.43 -13.92
C SER A 274 17.09 15.34 -14.66
N VAL A 275 16.57 14.11 -14.65
CA VAL A 275 17.22 12.92 -15.22
C VAL A 275 16.26 12.26 -16.21
N ASP A 276 16.64 12.20 -17.49
CA ASP A 276 15.74 11.80 -18.58
C ASP A 276 16.37 10.74 -19.50
N GLY A 277 15.57 9.74 -19.86
CA GLY A 277 15.88 8.74 -20.88
C GLY A 277 16.70 7.54 -20.39
N GLU A 278 16.32 6.38 -20.92
CA GLU A 278 16.92 5.04 -20.83
C GLU A 278 18.41 5.00 -20.42
N ASN A 279 18.68 4.43 -19.23
CA ASN A 279 19.99 4.32 -18.56
C ASN A 279 20.63 5.66 -18.10
N SER A 280 19.93 6.80 -18.14
CA SER A 280 20.42 8.02 -17.48
C SER A 280 20.42 7.84 -15.96
N THR A 281 21.42 8.37 -15.26
CA THR A 281 21.52 8.31 -13.78
C THR A 281 21.96 9.65 -13.20
N GLY A 282 21.18 10.22 -12.28
CA GLY A 282 21.50 11.51 -11.65
C GLY A 282 22.72 11.42 -10.72
N SER A 283 22.68 10.53 -9.74
CA SER A 283 23.81 10.21 -8.86
C SER A 283 23.88 8.71 -8.60
N LYS A 284 24.96 8.05 -9.06
CA LYS A 284 25.27 6.65 -8.76
C LYS A 284 26.36 6.53 -7.70
N ILE A 285 26.12 5.73 -6.68
CA ILE A 285 27.06 5.44 -5.58
C ILE A 285 27.24 3.93 -5.46
N VAL A 286 28.49 3.49 -5.29
CA VAL A 286 28.86 2.10 -5.03
C VAL A 286 29.82 2.09 -3.83
N GLY A 287 29.36 1.62 -2.67
CA GLY A 287 30.12 1.62 -1.41
C GLY A 287 29.25 1.76 -0.16
N ASP A 288 29.68 1.13 0.94
CA ASP A 288 28.91 1.02 2.19
C ASP A 288 28.87 2.34 2.99
N GLY A 289 27.81 2.55 3.77
CA GLY A 289 27.65 3.69 4.68
C GLY A 289 27.40 5.03 3.97
N ALA A 290 26.86 5.02 2.75
CA ALA A 290 26.59 6.22 1.99
C ALA A 290 25.60 7.14 2.74
N THR A 291 25.76 8.47 2.61
CA THR A 291 24.81 9.44 3.14
C THR A 291 24.37 10.43 2.07
N ILE A 292 23.09 10.39 1.72
CA ILE A 292 22.47 11.26 0.73
C ILE A 292 21.57 12.26 1.44
N LYS A 293 21.68 13.53 1.05
CA LYS A 293 20.67 14.55 1.27
C LYS A 293 20.20 15.08 -0.07
N GLN A 294 18.89 15.11 -0.23
CA GLN A 294 18.22 15.74 -1.37
C GLN A 294 17.37 16.89 -0.81
N GLU A 295 17.75 18.12 -1.08
CA GLU A 295 17.06 19.34 -0.64
C GLU A 295 16.43 20.13 -1.81
N GLY A 296 16.94 19.96 -3.04
CA GLY A 296 16.29 20.40 -4.27
C GLY A 296 15.34 19.33 -4.85
N ASP A 297 14.37 19.74 -5.66
CA ASP A 297 13.43 18.80 -6.31
C ASP A 297 14.14 17.83 -7.28
N LEU A 298 13.59 16.62 -7.42
CA LEU A 298 14.11 15.54 -8.25
C LEU A 298 13.07 15.09 -9.28
N TYR A 299 13.35 15.33 -10.55
CA TYR A 299 12.53 14.93 -11.70
C TYR A 299 13.21 13.79 -12.46
N VAL A 300 12.49 12.70 -12.72
CA VAL A 300 13.01 11.51 -13.41
C VAL A 300 12.02 11.03 -14.48
N SER A 301 12.50 10.79 -15.71
CA SER A 301 11.68 10.39 -16.86
C SER A 301 12.35 9.40 -17.82
N GLY A 302 11.55 8.74 -18.65
CA GLY A 302 11.99 7.98 -19.82
C GLY A 302 12.84 6.74 -19.58
N GLY A 303 12.76 6.07 -18.43
CA GLY A 303 13.60 4.91 -18.08
C GLY A 303 14.94 5.28 -17.43
N ALA A 304 14.95 6.36 -16.65
CA ALA A 304 16.10 6.87 -15.92
C ALA A 304 16.05 6.56 -14.42
N HIS A 305 17.20 6.62 -13.74
CA HIS A 305 17.34 6.54 -12.28
C HIS A 305 17.73 7.91 -11.69
N GLY A 306 16.99 8.45 -10.74
CA GLY A 306 17.33 9.72 -10.07
C GLY A 306 18.58 9.61 -9.20
N ILE A 307 18.46 8.85 -8.11
CA ILE A 307 19.57 8.44 -7.24
C ILE A 307 19.63 6.91 -7.23
N ASP A 308 20.83 6.37 -7.34
CA ASP A 308 21.11 4.94 -7.50
C ASP A 308 22.24 4.58 -6.53
N VAL A 309 22.00 3.69 -5.57
CA VAL A 309 22.99 3.29 -4.54
C VAL A 309 23.05 1.78 -4.44
N ASP A 310 24.28 1.26 -4.53
CA ASP A 310 24.70 -0.12 -4.30
C ASP A 310 25.63 -0.10 -3.06
N GLY A 311 25.08 -0.38 -1.87
CA GLY A 311 25.81 -0.25 -0.60
C GLY A 311 24.95 -0.29 0.67
N ASN A 312 25.41 -1.07 1.65
CA ASN A 312 24.75 -1.30 2.94
C ASN A 312 24.83 -0.07 3.86
N ASP A 313 24.04 -0.02 4.93
CA ASP A 313 23.98 1.07 5.93
C ASP A 313 23.73 2.48 5.30
N THR A 314 23.16 2.54 4.11
CA THR A 314 22.91 3.79 3.36
C THR A 314 21.83 4.65 4.02
N PHE A 315 22.12 5.92 4.32
CA PHE A 315 21.18 6.89 4.90
C PHE A 315 20.74 7.97 3.90
N VAL A 316 19.44 8.13 3.70
CA VAL A 316 18.84 9.15 2.83
C VAL A 316 17.96 10.11 3.64
N SER A 317 18.14 11.41 3.43
CA SER A 317 17.29 12.48 3.96
C SER A 317 16.78 13.35 2.81
N ASN A 318 15.57 13.09 2.32
CA ASN A 318 14.94 13.87 1.27
C ASN A 318 13.97 14.94 1.82
N LYS A 319 14.04 16.15 1.27
CA LYS A 319 13.13 17.28 1.48
C LYS A 319 12.60 17.89 0.17
N GLY A 320 13.27 17.63 -0.95
CA GLY A 320 12.77 18.03 -2.26
C GLY A 320 11.61 17.14 -2.67
N ASN A 321 10.75 17.60 -3.56
CA ASN A 321 9.70 16.74 -4.09
C ASN A 321 10.31 15.78 -5.12
N ILE A 322 9.86 14.53 -5.14
CA ILE A 322 10.24 13.55 -6.16
C ILE A 322 9.10 13.45 -7.17
N THR A 323 9.39 13.68 -8.43
CA THR A 323 8.47 13.45 -9.55
C THR A 323 9.08 12.41 -10.48
N VAL A 324 8.44 11.25 -10.59
CA VAL A 324 8.90 10.13 -11.43
C VAL A 324 7.82 9.83 -12.46
N ILE A 325 8.16 9.92 -13.74
CA ILE A 325 7.21 9.70 -14.83
C ILE A 325 7.74 8.75 -15.91
N GLU A 326 6.82 8.18 -16.67
CA GLU A 326 7.09 7.30 -17.82
C GLU A 326 7.75 5.95 -17.44
N ASP A 327 7.68 5.03 -18.40
CA ASP A 327 7.93 3.60 -18.25
C ASP A 327 9.31 3.28 -17.65
N ASN A 328 9.34 2.44 -16.61
CA ASN A 328 10.55 1.92 -15.95
C ASN A 328 11.45 3.00 -15.27
N SER A 329 10.99 4.25 -15.12
CA SER A 329 11.72 5.29 -14.38
C SER A 329 11.72 5.05 -12.87
N ILE A 330 12.83 5.32 -12.18
CA ILE A 330 12.95 5.16 -10.71
C ILE A 330 13.50 6.44 -10.06
N GLY A 331 12.79 7.00 -9.09
CA GLY A 331 13.20 8.22 -8.37
C GLY A 331 14.44 8.00 -7.51
N MET A 332 14.38 7.02 -6.60
CA MET A 332 15.54 6.55 -5.83
C MET A 332 15.55 5.02 -5.80
N LEU A 333 16.65 4.40 -6.24
CA LEU A 333 16.94 2.97 -6.12
C LEU A 333 18.04 2.78 -5.08
N LEU A 334 17.76 1.95 -4.06
CA LEU A 334 18.62 1.77 -2.89
C LEU A 334 18.77 0.26 -2.60
N ASP A 335 19.84 -0.34 -3.12
CA ASP A 335 20.21 -1.76 -2.99
C ASP A 335 21.24 -1.93 -1.85
N GLY A 336 20.87 -2.67 -0.80
CA GLY A 336 21.74 -2.96 0.35
C GLY A 336 21.00 -3.14 1.68
N ASP A 337 21.59 -3.92 2.59
CA ASP A 337 21.05 -4.15 3.93
C ASP A 337 21.13 -2.86 4.78
N GLY A 338 20.14 -2.64 5.65
CA GLY A 338 20.15 -1.54 6.62
C GLY A 338 19.87 -0.14 6.06
N VAL A 339 19.44 -0.02 4.80
CA VAL A 339 19.02 1.24 4.17
C VAL A 339 18.02 2.00 5.05
N SER A 340 18.31 3.27 5.34
CA SER A 340 17.49 4.14 6.19
C SER A 340 17.11 5.42 5.45
N VAL A 341 15.81 5.62 5.19
CA VAL A 341 15.27 6.75 4.41
C VAL A 341 14.31 7.57 5.26
N ILE A 342 14.50 8.89 5.26
CA ILE A 342 13.53 9.86 5.77
C ILE A 342 13.10 10.77 4.62
N ASN A 343 11.86 10.63 4.17
CA ASN A 343 11.24 11.46 3.14
C ASN A 343 10.31 12.52 3.75
N MET A 344 10.52 13.78 3.37
CA MET A 344 9.79 14.97 3.87
C MET A 344 9.22 15.86 2.74
N GLY A 345 9.45 15.49 1.48
CA GLY A 345 8.85 16.13 0.30
C GLY A 345 7.92 15.16 -0.43
N ASP A 346 7.05 15.66 -1.29
CA ASP A 346 5.95 14.86 -1.86
C ASP A 346 6.45 13.90 -2.96
N LEU A 347 5.86 12.70 -3.03
CA LEU A 347 6.15 11.69 -4.05
C LEU A 347 5.05 11.69 -5.11
N ASN A 348 5.38 12.10 -6.33
CA ASN A 348 4.46 12.18 -7.47
C ASN A 348 4.92 11.18 -8.54
N VAL A 349 4.24 10.04 -8.66
CA VAL A 349 4.69 8.91 -9.49
C VAL A 349 3.64 8.59 -10.56
N GLY A 350 4.05 8.36 -11.81
CA GLY A 350 3.12 7.82 -12.80
C GLY A 350 3.39 8.04 -14.28
N GLN A 351 2.30 8.27 -15.03
CA GLN A 351 2.30 8.53 -16.49
C GLN A 351 3.00 7.45 -17.33
N ALA A 352 3.04 6.21 -16.84
CA ALA A 352 3.65 5.07 -17.49
C ALA A 352 2.62 4.21 -18.25
N ALA A 353 3.11 3.38 -19.17
CA ALA A 353 2.30 2.38 -19.84
C ALA A 353 1.82 1.31 -18.86
N ALA A 354 0.59 0.83 -19.04
CA ALA A 354 -0.05 -0.12 -18.14
C ALA A 354 0.66 -1.49 -18.12
N GLY A 355 1.60 -1.66 -17.19
CA GLY A 355 2.43 -2.85 -17.01
C GLY A 355 3.94 -2.61 -17.04
N GLU A 356 4.40 -1.38 -17.26
CA GLU A 356 5.82 -0.97 -17.23
C GLU A 356 5.99 0.16 -16.20
N ASN A 357 5.89 -0.17 -14.91
CA ASN A 357 5.66 0.81 -13.84
C ASN A 357 6.79 1.84 -13.68
N ALA A 358 6.41 3.07 -13.31
CA ALA A 358 7.32 4.06 -12.72
C ALA A 358 7.36 3.89 -11.19
N ILE A 359 8.50 4.10 -10.52
CA ILE A 359 8.65 3.87 -9.06
C ILE A 359 9.22 5.10 -8.36
N GLY A 360 8.55 5.58 -7.30
CA GLY A 360 8.99 6.76 -6.53
C GLY A 360 10.28 6.51 -5.75
N ILE A 361 10.23 5.56 -4.81
CA ILE A 361 11.39 5.07 -4.05
C ILE A 361 11.33 3.54 -4.02
N GLN A 362 12.43 2.88 -4.37
CA GLN A 362 12.64 1.44 -4.26
C GLN A 362 13.78 1.16 -3.29
N ILE A 363 13.53 0.27 -2.32
CA ILE A 363 14.53 -0.23 -1.37
C ILE A 363 14.58 -1.76 -1.46
N ASP A 364 15.74 -2.29 -1.83
CA ASP A 364 15.97 -3.73 -1.95
C ASP A 364 17.05 -4.12 -0.90
N GLY A 365 16.67 -4.77 0.20
CA GLY A 365 17.61 -5.15 1.27
C GLY A 365 16.97 -5.40 2.65
N ASP A 366 17.65 -6.20 3.47
CA ASP A 366 17.16 -6.65 4.77
C ASP A 366 17.32 -5.56 5.85
N ASN A 367 16.41 -5.52 6.83
CA ASN A 367 16.41 -4.59 7.98
C ASN A 367 16.29 -3.09 7.62
N ALA A 368 15.72 -2.75 6.46
CA ALA A 368 15.51 -1.37 6.04
C ALA A 368 14.68 -0.53 7.05
N THR A 369 14.77 0.79 6.97
CA THR A 369 13.95 1.73 7.75
C THR A 369 13.44 2.84 6.84
N PHE A 370 12.15 2.87 6.55
CA PHE A 370 11.52 3.89 5.71
C PHE A 370 10.56 4.76 6.52
N VAL A 371 10.76 6.07 6.51
CA VAL A 371 9.86 7.04 7.16
C VAL A 371 9.44 8.09 6.14
N ASN A 372 8.14 8.20 5.88
CA ASN A 372 7.57 9.20 4.98
C ASN A 372 6.61 10.16 5.69
N VAL A 373 6.82 11.46 5.47
CA VAL A 373 6.02 12.56 6.03
C VAL A 373 5.38 13.44 4.96
N GLY A 374 5.88 13.40 3.72
CA GLY A 374 5.23 14.05 2.55
C GLY A 374 4.09 13.22 1.98
N ASP A 375 3.29 13.79 1.10
CA ASP A 375 2.17 13.08 0.50
C ASP A 375 2.64 12.16 -0.64
N ILE A 376 1.95 11.03 -0.85
CA ILE A 376 2.23 10.07 -1.93
C ILE A 376 1.06 10.07 -2.90
N SER A 377 1.33 10.41 -4.17
CA SER A 377 0.39 10.35 -5.28
C SER A 377 0.93 9.40 -6.36
N ALA A 378 0.35 8.21 -6.47
CA ALA A 378 0.69 7.21 -7.48
C ALA A 378 -0.43 7.14 -8.52
N THR A 379 -0.13 7.40 -9.80
CA THR A 379 -1.13 7.52 -10.88
C THR A 379 -0.65 6.84 -12.16
N ASN A 380 -1.54 6.46 -13.08
CA ASN A 380 -1.18 5.93 -14.41
C ASN A 380 0.02 4.94 -14.39
N ALA A 381 -0.16 3.79 -13.75
CA ALA A 381 0.85 2.75 -13.53
C ALA A 381 2.10 3.21 -12.72
N GLY A 382 1.91 4.04 -11.71
CA GLY A 382 2.94 4.36 -10.72
C GLY A 382 2.97 3.37 -9.55
N THR A 383 4.14 3.17 -8.94
CA THR A 383 4.31 2.57 -7.61
C THR A 383 4.91 3.63 -6.70
N GLY A 384 4.16 4.09 -5.68
CA GLY A 384 4.59 5.19 -4.81
C GLY A 384 5.89 4.88 -4.06
N VAL A 385 5.88 3.77 -3.31
CA VAL A 385 7.05 3.21 -2.62
C VAL A 385 7.05 1.68 -2.78
N SER A 386 8.22 1.10 -3.04
CA SER A 386 8.48 -0.34 -3.03
C SER A 386 9.55 -0.69 -2.00
N VAL A 387 9.32 -1.72 -1.19
CA VAL A 387 10.31 -2.27 -0.24
C VAL A 387 10.38 -3.79 -0.39
N ALA A 388 11.55 -4.32 -0.73
CA ALA A 388 11.80 -5.75 -0.88
C ALA A 388 12.91 -6.21 0.09
N GLY A 389 12.53 -6.94 1.13
CA GLY A 389 13.45 -7.46 2.15
C GLY A 389 12.73 -7.95 3.41
N ASP A 390 13.45 -8.64 4.30
CA ASP A 390 12.91 -9.02 5.60
C ASP A 390 13.19 -7.95 6.68
N LYS A 391 12.31 -7.85 7.67
CA LYS A 391 12.50 -7.04 8.91
C LYS A 391 12.62 -5.53 8.70
N ALA A 392 12.13 -5.01 7.58
CA ALA A 392 12.01 -3.58 7.35
C ALA A 392 11.07 -2.92 8.37
N ASN A 393 11.33 -1.66 8.71
CA ASN A 393 10.51 -0.83 9.59
C ASN A 393 10.00 0.36 8.78
N ILE A 394 8.71 0.36 8.45
CA ILE A 394 8.07 1.27 7.49
C ILE A 394 7.07 2.15 8.26
N SER A 395 7.11 3.46 8.05
CA SER A 395 6.11 4.36 8.62
C SER A 395 5.72 5.45 7.62
N LEU A 396 4.41 5.60 7.40
CA LEU A 396 3.83 6.64 6.55
C LEU A 396 2.96 7.56 7.41
N ALA A 397 3.06 8.89 7.22
CA ALA A 397 2.28 9.88 7.96
C ALA A 397 1.64 10.99 7.08
N GLY A 398 2.04 11.11 5.81
CA GLY A 398 1.34 11.94 4.82
C GLY A 398 0.08 11.24 4.28
N GLY A 399 -0.62 11.88 3.33
CA GLY A 399 -1.71 11.24 2.58
C GLY A 399 -1.19 10.20 1.58
N LEU A 400 -2.05 9.25 1.21
CA LEU A 400 -1.76 8.26 0.17
C LEU A 400 -2.91 8.19 -0.85
N ASP A 401 -2.73 8.84 -2.00
CA ASP A 401 -3.66 8.84 -3.12
C ASP A 401 -3.19 7.88 -4.23
N VAL A 402 -4.05 6.95 -4.65
CA VAL A 402 -3.73 5.92 -5.65
C VAL A 402 -4.73 5.95 -6.81
N GLY A 403 -4.27 6.49 -7.94
CA GLY A 403 -4.94 6.54 -9.24
C GLY A 403 -4.66 5.34 -10.14
N ASP A 404 -4.97 5.47 -11.43
CA ASP A 404 -5.15 4.32 -12.35
C ASP A 404 -3.95 3.38 -12.44
N PHE A 405 -4.23 2.07 -12.44
CA PHE A 405 -3.26 0.96 -12.59
C PHE A 405 -2.11 0.94 -11.57
N SER A 406 -2.19 1.75 -10.52
CA SER A 406 -1.07 2.08 -9.64
C SER A 406 -1.10 1.32 -8.32
N THR A 407 0.05 1.25 -7.65
CA THR A 407 0.19 0.75 -6.27
C THR A 407 0.66 1.90 -5.37
N GLY A 408 0.03 2.10 -4.22
CA GLY A 408 0.44 3.11 -3.26
C GLY A 408 1.74 2.74 -2.54
N LEU A 409 1.66 1.70 -1.73
CA LEU A 409 2.78 1.04 -1.06
C LEU A 409 2.83 -0.44 -1.46
N ASP A 410 4.00 -0.90 -1.91
CA ASP A 410 4.28 -2.31 -2.19
C ASP A 410 5.37 -2.83 -1.24
N VAL A 411 5.11 -3.96 -0.57
CA VAL A 411 6.05 -4.58 0.38
C VAL A 411 6.17 -6.07 0.09
N SER A 412 7.40 -6.56 -0.03
CA SER A 412 7.70 -7.98 -0.20
C SER A 412 8.80 -8.44 0.76
N GLY A 413 8.63 -9.65 1.30
CA GLY A 413 9.51 -10.22 2.33
C GLY A 413 8.80 -10.44 3.66
N ASN A 414 9.57 -10.83 4.69
CA ASN A 414 9.03 -11.44 5.90
C ASN A 414 9.36 -10.63 7.16
N ASN A 415 8.46 -10.68 8.16
CA ASN A 415 8.64 -10.02 9.46
C ASN A 415 8.79 -8.48 9.37
N ASN A 416 8.30 -7.85 8.30
CA ASN A 416 8.29 -6.39 8.13
C ASN A 416 7.25 -5.75 9.04
N ASN A 417 7.57 -4.59 9.62
CA ASN A 417 6.73 -3.86 10.55
C ASN A 417 6.31 -2.51 9.92
N MET A 418 5.01 -2.28 9.77
CA MET A 418 4.43 -1.14 9.08
C MET A 418 3.48 -0.36 10.01
N THR A 419 3.76 0.93 10.24
CA THR A 419 2.84 1.84 10.96
C THR A 419 2.37 2.95 10.01
N LEU A 420 1.18 2.77 9.44
CA LEU A 420 0.52 3.66 8.48
C LEU A 420 -0.37 4.65 9.24
N ALA A 421 0.25 5.72 9.74
CA ALA A 421 -0.41 6.86 10.36
C ALA A 421 -0.83 7.93 9.32
N THR A 422 -1.15 7.51 8.10
CA THR A 422 -1.69 8.36 7.03
C THR A 422 -3.03 8.92 7.48
N TYR A 423 -3.35 10.19 7.17
CA TYR A 423 -4.64 10.76 7.57
C TYR A 423 -5.80 10.31 6.67
N GLU A 424 -5.51 10.06 5.39
CA GLU A 424 -6.40 9.47 4.40
C GLU A 424 -5.61 8.48 3.53
N LEU A 425 -6.26 7.41 3.09
CA LEU A 425 -5.74 6.45 2.12
C LEU A 425 -6.80 6.24 1.04
N ASN A 426 -6.64 6.88 -0.11
CA ASN A 426 -7.66 7.02 -1.15
C ASN A 426 -7.29 6.21 -2.40
N VAL A 427 -7.95 5.07 -2.61
CA VAL A 427 -7.82 4.26 -3.83
C VAL A 427 -8.92 4.64 -4.81
N THR A 428 -8.61 5.58 -5.70
CA THR A 428 -9.56 6.16 -6.67
C THR A 428 -9.34 5.70 -8.10
N GLY A 429 -8.20 5.06 -8.38
CA GLY A 429 -7.84 4.57 -9.69
C GLY A 429 -8.60 3.34 -10.16
N GLN A 430 -8.69 3.16 -11.47
CA GLN A 430 -9.12 1.94 -12.14
C GLN A 430 -8.02 0.86 -12.04
N LYS A 431 -8.36 -0.32 -11.50
CA LYS A 431 -7.45 -1.47 -11.31
C LYS A 431 -6.19 -1.09 -10.50
N ALA A 432 -6.39 -0.39 -9.39
CA ALA A 432 -5.36 0.14 -8.48
C ALA A 432 -5.34 -0.59 -7.12
N THR A 433 -4.22 -0.51 -6.39
CA THR A 433 -4.05 -1.12 -5.05
C THR A 433 -3.50 -0.10 -4.06
N GLY A 434 -4.15 0.11 -2.91
CA GLY A 434 -3.68 1.01 -1.86
C GLY A 434 -2.39 0.53 -1.22
N VAL A 435 -2.46 -0.61 -0.54
CA VAL A 435 -1.31 -1.31 0.06
C VAL A 435 -1.28 -2.75 -0.42
N ASN A 436 -0.11 -3.21 -0.87
CA ASN A 436 0.17 -4.61 -1.20
C ASN A 436 1.25 -5.16 -0.27
N VAL A 437 1.01 -6.33 0.33
CA VAL A 437 1.96 -7.05 1.18
C VAL A 437 2.09 -8.49 0.71
N SER A 438 3.33 -8.96 0.57
CA SER A 438 3.65 -10.32 0.13
C SER A 438 4.78 -10.96 0.96
N GLY A 439 4.49 -12.07 1.63
CA GLY A 439 5.42 -12.79 2.51
C GLY A 439 4.83 -13.01 3.91
N ASP A 440 5.65 -13.57 4.80
CA ASP A 440 5.16 -14.16 6.04
C ASP A 440 5.48 -13.32 7.29
N GLY A 441 4.57 -13.35 8.27
CA GLY A 441 4.80 -12.80 9.61
C GLY A 441 4.94 -11.27 9.70
N ASN A 442 4.47 -10.53 8.70
CA ASN A 442 4.51 -9.06 8.69
C ASN A 442 3.44 -8.47 9.64
N THR A 443 3.72 -7.30 10.22
CA THR A 443 2.80 -6.56 11.10
C THR A 443 2.42 -5.23 10.46
N ILE A 444 1.11 -4.92 10.40
CA ILE A 444 0.59 -3.71 9.75
C ILE A 444 -0.44 -3.01 10.65
N GLU A 445 -0.07 -1.85 11.19
CA GLU A 445 -0.95 -0.95 11.95
C GLU A 445 -1.40 0.20 11.05
N ILE A 446 -2.71 0.35 10.80
CA ILE A 446 -3.29 1.43 9.99
C ILE A 446 -4.18 2.31 10.88
N ALA A 447 -3.73 3.54 11.15
CA ALA A 447 -4.47 4.50 11.98
C ALA A 447 -5.39 5.43 11.17
N GLY A 448 -5.18 5.54 9.85
CA GLY A 448 -6.02 6.29 8.93
C GLY A 448 -7.27 5.54 8.49
N SER A 449 -8.29 6.27 8.03
CA SER A 449 -9.40 5.68 7.29
C SER A 449 -8.98 5.34 5.85
N ILE A 450 -9.59 4.31 5.28
CA ILE A 450 -9.35 3.84 3.91
C ILE A 450 -10.59 4.13 3.09
N LEU A 451 -10.42 4.76 1.92
CA LEU A 451 -11.47 4.94 0.92
C LEU A 451 -11.11 4.15 -0.34
N VAL A 452 -12.05 3.35 -0.84
CA VAL A 452 -11.97 2.70 -2.16
C VAL A 452 -13.18 3.16 -2.98
N ASP A 453 -12.94 4.08 -3.92
CA ASP A 453 -13.98 4.76 -4.73
C ASP A 453 -13.45 5.08 -6.14
N LYS A 454 -13.69 4.17 -7.09
CA LYS A 454 -13.11 4.23 -8.43
C LYS A 454 -13.72 5.37 -9.25
N ASP A 455 -12.93 6.35 -9.71
CA ASP A 455 -13.49 7.49 -10.47
C ASP A 455 -14.16 7.04 -11.77
N GLN A 456 -15.49 7.11 -11.75
CA GLN A 456 -16.38 6.72 -12.84
C GLN A 456 -16.42 7.76 -13.98
N LYS A 457 -15.78 8.92 -13.81
CA LYS A 457 -15.73 10.03 -14.77
C LYS A 457 -14.43 10.04 -15.58
N ALA A 458 -13.44 9.22 -15.21
CA ALA A 458 -12.22 9.01 -15.97
C ALA A 458 -12.50 8.38 -17.35
N ASP A 459 -11.77 8.82 -18.38
CA ASP A 459 -11.92 8.35 -19.79
C ASP A 459 -11.78 6.82 -19.95
N ASN A 460 -11.09 6.17 -19.01
CA ASN A 460 -10.81 4.72 -18.97
C ASN A 460 -11.71 3.92 -17.99
N ALA A 461 -12.63 4.55 -17.25
CA ALA A 461 -13.51 3.83 -16.32
C ALA A 461 -14.38 2.79 -17.05
N GLN A 462 -14.82 3.11 -18.27
CA GLN A 462 -15.67 2.23 -19.08
C GLN A 462 -15.04 0.87 -19.43
N PRO A 463 -13.77 0.75 -19.89
CA PRO A 463 -13.13 -0.55 -20.09
C PRO A 463 -12.76 -1.32 -18.79
N TYR A 464 -12.43 -0.62 -17.69
CA TYR A 464 -11.94 -1.24 -16.45
C TYR A 464 -13.00 -1.39 -15.33
N PHE A 465 -14.26 -1.07 -15.63
CA PHE A 465 -15.42 -1.24 -14.73
C PHE A 465 -15.51 -2.64 -14.07
N PHE A 466 -15.10 -3.70 -14.76
CA PHE A 466 -15.09 -5.08 -14.25
C PHE A 466 -13.71 -5.58 -13.79
N ASN A 467 -12.78 -4.66 -13.50
CA ASN A 467 -11.53 -4.94 -12.81
C ASN A 467 -11.61 -4.35 -11.39
N PRO A 468 -11.29 -5.13 -10.35
CA PRO A 468 -11.27 -4.62 -8.99
C PRO A 468 -10.12 -3.61 -8.83
N SER A 469 -10.39 -2.57 -8.06
CA SER A 469 -9.37 -1.83 -7.31
C SER A 469 -9.52 -2.22 -5.83
N THR A 470 -8.41 -2.30 -5.11
CA THR A 470 -8.35 -2.88 -3.76
C THR A 470 -7.74 -1.91 -2.76
N GLY A 471 -8.35 -1.75 -1.59
CA GLY A 471 -7.78 -0.97 -0.47
C GLY A 471 -6.49 -1.59 0.06
N VAL A 472 -6.58 -2.82 0.59
CA VAL A 472 -5.43 -3.58 1.13
C VAL A 472 -5.43 -5.01 0.58
N ASN A 473 -4.27 -5.48 0.11
CA ASN A 473 -4.05 -6.86 -0.35
C ASN A 473 -2.91 -7.51 0.44
N ILE A 474 -3.20 -8.60 1.15
CA ILE A 474 -2.25 -9.38 1.95
C ILE A 474 -2.10 -10.79 1.34
N SER A 475 -0.87 -11.25 1.17
CA SER A 475 -0.57 -12.59 0.64
C SER A 475 0.63 -13.23 1.35
N GLY A 476 0.48 -14.48 1.80
CA GLY A 476 1.44 -15.17 2.68
C GLY A 476 0.83 -15.50 4.03
N ASP A 477 1.61 -16.11 4.92
CA ASP A 477 1.10 -16.71 6.16
C ASP A 477 1.49 -15.90 7.41
N ASN A 478 0.76 -16.06 8.52
CA ASN A 478 1.09 -15.50 9.85
C ASN A 478 1.16 -13.94 9.94
N ASN A 479 0.64 -13.18 8.98
CA ASN A 479 0.63 -11.71 9.04
C ASN A 479 -0.42 -11.17 10.03
N ASP A 480 -0.11 -10.10 10.75
CA ASP A 480 -0.98 -9.46 11.75
C ASP A 480 -1.33 -8.02 11.33
N VAL A 481 -2.62 -7.71 11.19
CA VAL A 481 -3.07 -6.41 10.66
C VAL A 481 -4.17 -5.81 11.54
N THR A 482 -4.00 -4.55 11.91
CA THR A 482 -5.00 -3.75 12.64
C THR A 482 -5.34 -2.48 11.88
N LEU A 483 -6.63 -2.20 11.70
CA LEU A 483 -7.18 -0.98 11.11
C LEU A 483 -8.04 -0.25 12.15
N ASP A 484 -7.52 0.88 12.67
CA ASP A 484 -8.21 1.74 13.64
C ASP A 484 -9.14 2.76 12.98
N GLY A 485 -8.85 3.16 11.73
CA GLY A 485 -9.75 3.97 10.92
C GLY A 485 -10.95 3.19 10.37
N GLN A 486 -11.86 3.89 9.69
CA GLN A 486 -12.99 3.25 9.02
C GLN A 486 -12.60 2.81 7.60
N LEU A 487 -13.08 1.64 7.17
CA LEU A 487 -13.00 1.19 5.78
C LEU A 487 -14.25 1.61 5.02
N THR A 488 -14.14 2.61 4.13
CA THR A 488 -15.21 3.02 3.22
C THR A 488 -15.00 2.41 1.83
N VAL A 489 -16.03 1.77 1.28
CA VAL A 489 -16.04 1.23 -0.09
C VAL A 489 -17.29 1.72 -0.82
N VAL A 490 -17.09 2.30 -2.00
CA VAL A 490 -18.15 2.83 -2.86
C VAL A 490 -18.30 1.92 -4.08
N ALA A 491 -19.51 1.41 -4.35
CA ALA A 491 -19.76 0.46 -5.43
C ALA A 491 -20.84 0.95 -6.40
N ASP A 492 -20.45 1.30 -7.63
CA ASP A 492 -21.36 1.94 -8.58
C ASP A 492 -22.12 0.96 -9.48
N SER A 493 -23.42 1.20 -9.62
CA SER A 493 -24.35 0.47 -10.47
C SER A 493 -24.78 1.26 -11.71
N LYS A 494 -24.48 0.75 -12.91
CA LYS A 494 -24.98 1.32 -14.18
C LYS A 494 -26.21 0.57 -14.66
N THR A 495 -27.35 1.25 -14.70
CA THR A 495 -28.68 0.67 -14.97
C THR A 495 -29.19 0.96 -16.39
N THR A 496 -30.13 0.14 -16.86
CA THR A 496 -30.75 0.25 -18.19
C THR A 496 -32.22 -0.16 -18.15
N SER A 497 -32.93 -0.08 -19.28
CA SER A 497 -34.35 -0.46 -19.34
C SER A 497 -34.57 -1.96 -19.11
N ARG A 498 -35.66 -2.33 -18.46
CA ARG A 498 -35.95 -3.74 -18.11
C ARG A 498 -36.06 -4.64 -19.33
N SER A 499 -35.44 -5.82 -19.26
CA SER A 499 -35.54 -6.87 -20.27
C SER A 499 -35.91 -8.19 -19.60
N TYR A 500 -36.88 -8.92 -20.16
CA TYR A 500 -37.35 -10.19 -19.58
C TYR A 500 -36.20 -11.19 -19.35
N ALA A 501 -36.12 -11.74 -18.14
CA ALA A 501 -35.14 -12.75 -17.72
C ALA A 501 -33.67 -12.35 -17.99
N SER A 502 -33.33 -11.12 -17.64
CA SER A 502 -31.97 -10.58 -17.67
C SER A 502 -31.87 -9.40 -16.69
N TYR A 503 -30.72 -9.20 -16.06
CA TYR A 503 -30.53 -8.13 -15.07
C TYR A 503 -30.81 -6.73 -15.64
N ASP A 504 -31.25 -5.80 -14.78
CA ASP A 504 -31.56 -4.41 -15.16
C ASP A 504 -30.31 -3.51 -15.27
N GLY A 505 -29.10 -4.07 -15.17
CA GLY A 505 -27.84 -3.33 -15.29
C GLY A 505 -26.60 -4.18 -14.99
N ALA A 506 -25.49 -3.50 -14.70
CA ALA A 506 -24.28 -4.11 -14.15
C ALA A 506 -23.68 -3.18 -13.09
N GLN A 507 -23.26 -3.77 -11.97
CA GLN A 507 -22.43 -3.16 -10.94
C GLN A 507 -20.95 -3.43 -11.23
N GLU A 508 -20.07 -2.58 -10.70
CA GLU A 508 -18.63 -2.69 -10.91
C GLU A 508 -17.97 -3.76 -10.03
N HIS A 509 -16.68 -4.01 -10.25
CA HIS A 509 -15.85 -4.78 -9.33
C HIS A 509 -14.98 -3.81 -8.52
N ILE A 510 -14.94 -3.96 -7.20
CA ILE A 510 -14.15 -3.15 -6.26
C ILE A 510 -13.98 -3.94 -4.95
N ALA A 511 -12.86 -3.82 -4.25
CA ALA A 511 -12.60 -4.57 -3.03
C ALA A 511 -12.10 -3.66 -1.91
N GLY A 512 -12.60 -3.88 -0.70
CA GLY A 512 -12.01 -3.28 0.50
C GLY A 512 -10.66 -3.94 0.80
N ILE A 513 -10.73 -5.16 1.33
CA ILE A 513 -9.58 -5.88 1.87
C ILE A 513 -9.60 -7.34 1.41
N VAL A 514 -8.44 -7.83 0.96
CA VAL A 514 -8.23 -9.18 0.43
C VAL A 514 -7.06 -9.85 1.15
N ILE A 515 -7.27 -11.06 1.66
CA ILE A 515 -6.30 -11.83 2.45
C ILE A 515 -6.21 -13.25 1.88
N ALA A 516 -5.01 -13.71 1.56
CA ALA A 516 -4.76 -15.08 1.07
C ALA A 516 -3.57 -15.72 1.79
N GLY A 517 -3.82 -16.83 2.49
CA GLY A 517 -2.85 -17.56 3.32
C GLY A 517 -3.41 -17.98 4.68
N ASP A 518 -2.66 -18.81 5.40
CA ASP A 518 -3.03 -19.38 6.71
C ASP A 518 -2.45 -18.56 7.89
N ASP A 519 -3.05 -18.70 9.08
CA ASP A 519 -2.63 -18.06 10.34
C ASP A 519 -2.59 -16.51 10.33
N ASN A 520 -3.12 -15.82 9.30
CA ASN A 520 -3.17 -14.36 9.25
C ASN A 520 -4.27 -13.82 10.19
N THR A 521 -3.96 -12.79 10.98
CA THR A 521 -4.92 -12.12 11.87
C THR A 521 -5.29 -10.75 11.33
N PHE A 522 -6.58 -10.43 11.28
CA PHE A 522 -7.08 -9.14 10.80
C PHE A 522 -8.07 -8.51 11.78
N THR A 523 -7.84 -7.27 12.21
CA THR A 523 -8.69 -6.56 13.19
C THR A 523 -9.14 -5.21 12.66
N LEU A 524 -10.47 -5.00 12.58
CA LEU A 524 -11.07 -3.69 12.33
C LEU A 524 -11.58 -3.12 13.65
N ASN A 525 -11.21 -1.89 13.99
CA ASN A 525 -11.73 -1.17 15.15
C ASN A 525 -12.65 -0.01 14.74
N GLY A 526 -12.48 0.57 13.54
CA GLY A 526 -13.32 1.65 13.00
C GLY A 526 -14.54 1.21 12.17
N GLY A 527 -14.81 -0.10 12.06
CA GLY A 527 -15.93 -0.65 11.28
C GLY A 527 -15.80 -0.48 9.76
N VAL A 528 -16.88 -0.79 9.04
CA VAL A 528 -16.96 -0.66 7.57
C VAL A 528 -18.15 0.20 7.12
N HIS A 529 -17.96 1.02 6.09
CA HIS A 529 -19.02 1.83 5.47
C HIS A 529 -19.16 1.46 4.00
N PHE A 530 -20.29 0.86 3.62
CA PHE A 530 -20.57 0.50 2.23
C PHE A 530 -21.58 1.46 1.60
N VAL A 531 -21.21 2.03 0.45
CA VAL A 531 -22.01 3.05 -0.25
C VAL A 531 -22.40 2.57 -1.64
N GLY A 532 -23.71 2.56 -1.90
CA GLY A 532 -24.27 2.28 -3.22
C GLY A 532 -24.41 3.55 -4.04
N GLU A 533 -23.66 3.66 -5.15
CA GLU A 533 -23.82 4.75 -6.12
C GLU A 533 -24.42 4.25 -7.45
N LYS A 534 -24.93 5.20 -8.25
CA LYS A 534 -25.81 4.88 -9.38
C LYS A 534 -25.64 5.82 -10.55
N ASN A 535 -25.32 5.24 -11.70
CA ASN A 535 -25.26 5.90 -13.00
C ASN A 535 -24.27 7.10 -13.08
N VAL A 536 -23.23 7.15 -12.24
CA VAL A 536 -22.29 8.31 -12.16
C VAL A 536 -21.30 8.38 -13.33
N MET A 537 -21.34 7.42 -14.28
CA MET A 537 -20.47 7.35 -15.45
C MET A 537 -21.13 7.97 -16.69
N ASP A 538 -20.46 8.93 -17.32
CA ASP A 538 -20.95 9.67 -18.50
C ASP A 538 -21.31 8.77 -19.70
N ASP A 539 -20.57 7.67 -19.95
CA ASP A 539 -20.94 6.60 -20.89
C ASP A 539 -21.22 5.25 -20.19
N GLY A 540 -22.06 5.28 -19.15
CA GLY A 540 -22.61 4.09 -18.50
C GLY A 540 -23.46 3.18 -19.44
N SER A 541 -23.57 3.50 -20.73
CA SER A 541 -24.37 2.76 -21.71
C SER A 541 -23.82 1.35 -22.01
N LYS A 542 -22.49 1.16 -21.98
CA LYS A 542 -21.87 -0.13 -22.31
C LYS A 542 -21.83 -1.11 -21.11
N PRO A 543 -21.46 -0.70 -19.88
CA PRO A 543 -21.56 -1.58 -18.72
C PRO A 543 -23.00 -2.05 -18.49
N SER A 544 -23.96 -1.11 -18.50
CA SER A 544 -25.39 -1.45 -18.32
C SER A 544 -25.93 -2.36 -19.43
N ALA A 545 -25.52 -2.18 -20.69
CA ALA A 545 -25.89 -3.07 -21.80
C ALA A 545 -25.31 -4.49 -21.69
N SER A 546 -24.23 -4.69 -20.91
CA SER A 546 -23.65 -6.02 -20.66
C SER A 546 -24.48 -6.89 -19.73
N ARG A 547 -25.34 -6.29 -18.89
CA ARG A 547 -26.27 -6.94 -17.96
C ARG A 547 -25.64 -8.07 -17.14
N ARG A 548 -24.54 -7.78 -16.43
CA ARG A 548 -23.89 -8.76 -15.54
C ARG A 548 -24.62 -8.96 -14.20
N GLY A 549 -25.41 -7.98 -13.76
CA GLY A 549 -26.07 -8.01 -12.45
C GLY A 549 -25.20 -7.42 -11.35
N ILE A 550 -25.26 -8.02 -10.17
CA ILE A 550 -24.42 -7.71 -9.00
C ILE A 550 -22.94 -7.91 -9.38
N GLY A 551 -22.09 -7.07 -8.83
CA GLY A 551 -20.65 -7.07 -9.05
C GLY A 551 -19.90 -7.87 -7.98
N ASP A 552 -18.66 -8.23 -8.27
CA ASP A 552 -17.77 -8.81 -7.26
C ASP A 552 -17.24 -7.67 -6.37
N THR A 553 -17.93 -7.45 -5.24
CA THR A 553 -17.75 -6.29 -4.36
C THR A 553 -17.48 -6.64 -2.88
N PRO A 554 -16.46 -7.46 -2.56
CA PRO A 554 -16.15 -7.79 -1.17
C PRO A 554 -15.57 -6.59 -0.40
N LEU A 555 -16.17 -6.26 0.74
CA LEU A 555 -15.54 -5.43 1.76
C LEU A 555 -14.35 -6.17 2.38
N ILE A 556 -14.52 -7.47 2.64
CA ILE A 556 -13.50 -8.36 3.21
C ILE A 556 -13.58 -9.71 2.48
N ASN A 557 -12.46 -10.19 1.93
CA ASN A 557 -12.32 -11.52 1.35
C ASN A 557 -11.15 -12.27 1.99
N VAL A 558 -11.38 -13.51 2.44
CA VAL A 558 -10.39 -14.36 3.11
C VAL A 558 -10.35 -15.76 2.49
N ASP A 559 -9.16 -16.14 2.01
CA ASP A 559 -8.85 -17.45 1.44
C ASP A 559 -7.70 -18.11 2.24
N GLY A 560 -8.06 -18.94 3.21
CA GLY A 560 -7.14 -19.62 4.13
C GLY A 560 -7.61 -19.60 5.59
N HIS A 561 -6.96 -20.35 6.47
CA HIS A 561 -7.32 -20.48 7.89
C HIS A 561 -6.83 -19.26 8.70
N SER A 562 -7.52 -18.14 8.51
CA SER A 562 -7.14 -16.82 9.02
C SER A 562 -8.32 -16.13 9.74
N PRO A 563 -8.20 -15.71 11.03
CA PRO A 563 -9.26 -15.01 11.75
C PRO A 563 -9.38 -13.50 11.44
N VAL A 564 -10.63 -13.04 11.34
CA VAL A 564 -11.05 -11.64 11.21
C VAL A 564 -11.90 -11.21 12.41
N TYR A 565 -11.55 -10.08 13.02
CA TYR A 565 -12.30 -9.42 14.09
C TYR A 565 -12.90 -8.11 13.56
N LEU A 566 -14.22 -8.04 13.41
CA LEU A 566 -14.95 -6.84 13.01
C LEU A 566 -15.55 -6.15 14.24
N ASN A 567 -14.94 -5.04 14.66
CA ASN A 567 -15.41 -4.17 15.73
C ASN A 567 -15.81 -2.78 15.18
N GLY A 568 -16.44 -1.97 16.04
CA GLY A 568 -16.88 -0.62 15.70
C GLY A 568 -18.26 -0.55 15.04
N GLU A 569 -18.63 0.63 14.57
CA GLU A 569 -19.91 0.88 13.89
C GLU A 569 -19.76 0.61 12.38
N SER A 570 -20.53 -0.35 11.86
CA SER A 570 -20.57 -0.67 10.43
C SER A 570 -21.93 -0.33 9.82
N THR A 571 -21.93 0.26 8.62
CA THR A 571 -23.13 0.78 7.98
C THR A 571 -23.19 0.50 6.47
N ILE A 572 -24.40 0.33 5.95
CA ILE A 572 -24.68 0.23 4.51
C ILE A 572 -25.70 1.31 4.14
N SER A 573 -25.41 2.06 3.07
CA SER A 573 -26.16 3.27 2.71
C SER A 573 -26.23 3.53 1.20
N GLY A 574 -27.18 4.36 0.76
CA GLY A 574 -27.31 4.81 -0.64
C GLY A 574 -28.17 3.93 -1.54
N GLU A 575 -27.91 3.97 -2.85
CA GLU A 575 -28.72 3.30 -3.87
C GLU A 575 -28.06 2.01 -4.41
N PHE A 576 -28.69 0.86 -4.14
CA PHE A 576 -28.34 -0.45 -4.69
C PHE A 576 -29.43 -0.96 -5.66
N PRO A 577 -29.54 -0.37 -6.87
CA PRO A 577 -30.61 -0.66 -7.82
C PRO A 577 -30.47 -2.02 -8.53
N LEU A 578 -29.44 -2.80 -8.18
CA LEU A 578 -29.22 -4.19 -8.62
C LEU A 578 -29.16 -5.17 -7.43
N GLY A 579 -29.27 -4.68 -6.19
CA GLY A 579 -28.88 -5.40 -4.97
C GLY A 579 -27.35 -5.48 -4.80
N PHE A 580 -26.94 -6.27 -3.82
CA PHE A 580 -25.57 -6.73 -3.58
C PHE A 580 -25.63 -8.08 -2.82
N GLU A 581 -24.57 -8.88 -2.85
CA GLU A 581 -24.43 -10.08 -2.02
C GLU A 581 -22.95 -10.35 -1.73
N ASN A 582 -22.65 -11.20 -0.74
CA ASN A 582 -21.29 -11.69 -0.45
C ASN A 582 -20.27 -10.56 -0.18
N LEU A 583 -20.65 -9.58 0.65
CA LEU A 583 -19.79 -8.46 1.07
C LEU A 583 -18.65 -8.92 1.99
N ILE A 584 -18.87 -9.98 2.77
CA ILE A 584 -17.79 -10.70 3.46
C ILE A 584 -17.75 -12.11 2.89
N GLN A 585 -16.57 -12.52 2.42
CA GLN A 585 -16.33 -13.81 1.77
C GLN A 585 -15.30 -14.58 2.60
N LEU A 586 -15.68 -15.76 3.10
CA LEU A 586 -14.84 -16.60 3.97
C LEU A 586 -14.73 -18.00 3.36
N SER A 587 -13.49 -18.46 3.10
CA SER A 587 -13.22 -19.74 2.46
C SER A 587 -12.05 -20.50 3.09
N HIS A 588 -11.96 -21.80 2.80
CA HIS A 588 -10.88 -22.71 3.21
C HIS A 588 -10.50 -22.68 4.70
N GLY A 589 -11.48 -22.44 5.58
CA GLY A 589 -11.26 -22.44 7.04
C GLY A 589 -11.10 -21.06 7.67
N ALA A 590 -11.26 -19.97 6.91
CA ALA A 590 -11.30 -18.60 7.44
C ALA A 590 -12.33 -18.45 8.59
N GLU A 591 -12.03 -17.61 9.57
CA GLU A 591 -12.94 -17.32 10.68
C GLU A 591 -13.29 -15.82 10.75
N LEU A 592 -14.55 -15.50 11.06
CA LEU A 592 -15.03 -14.14 11.35
C LEU A 592 -15.68 -14.10 12.73
N GLU A 593 -15.34 -13.08 13.51
CA GLU A 593 -16.07 -12.66 14.71
C GLU A 593 -16.50 -11.19 14.58
N ILE A 594 -17.80 -10.93 14.63
CA ILE A 594 -18.36 -9.59 14.83
C ILE A 594 -18.40 -9.35 16.34
N GLY A 595 -17.69 -8.32 16.81
CA GLY A 595 -17.47 -8.05 18.23
C GLY A 595 -18.74 -7.72 19.01
N ALA A 596 -18.72 -7.94 20.33
CA ALA A 596 -19.92 -7.78 21.18
C ALA A 596 -20.42 -6.33 21.32
N ASP A 597 -19.54 -5.35 21.14
CA ASP A 597 -19.86 -3.91 21.11
C ASP A 597 -19.95 -3.36 19.67
N ALA A 598 -19.96 -4.23 18.64
CA ALA A 598 -20.00 -3.85 17.23
C ALA A 598 -21.43 -3.80 16.68
N THR A 599 -21.65 -2.95 15.68
CA THR A 599 -22.94 -2.82 14.98
C THR A 599 -22.80 -3.03 13.46
N PHE A 600 -23.86 -3.50 12.82
CA PHE A 600 -23.95 -3.63 11.36
C PHE A 600 -25.37 -3.24 10.89
N ASP A 601 -25.55 -2.01 10.41
CA ASP A 601 -26.86 -1.41 10.11
C ASP A 601 -27.09 -1.14 8.61
N MET A 602 -28.27 -1.52 8.09
CA MET A 602 -28.75 -1.28 6.73
C MET A 602 -29.87 -0.22 6.62
N SER A 603 -30.16 0.52 7.69
CA SER A 603 -31.29 1.46 7.77
C SER A 603 -31.26 2.51 6.64
N ASP A 604 -30.09 3.10 6.38
CA ASP A 604 -29.85 4.20 5.44
C ASP A 604 -29.73 3.79 3.95
N VAL A 605 -30.17 2.58 3.59
CA VAL A 605 -30.30 2.15 2.19
C VAL A 605 -31.57 2.74 1.56
N ASP A 606 -31.40 3.69 0.63
CA ASP A 606 -32.48 4.39 -0.10
C ASP A 606 -33.24 3.44 -1.04
N SER A 607 -32.52 2.58 -1.76
CA SER A 607 -33.11 1.58 -2.64
C SER A 607 -32.30 0.28 -2.66
N PHE A 608 -32.99 -0.85 -2.52
CA PHE A 608 -32.43 -2.19 -2.67
C PHE A 608 -33.39 -3.00 -3.56
N THR A 609 -33.05 -3.12 -4.84
CA THR A 609 -33.93 -3.79 -5.82
C THR A 609 -33.14 -4.72 -6.71
N TYR A 610 -33.59 -5.97 -6.84
CA TYR A 610 -33.01 -6.97 -7.73
C TYR A 610 -34.06 -7.57 -8.66
N TYR A 611 -33.62 -8.05 -9.83
CA TYR A 611 -34.46 -8.68 -10.84
C TYR A 611 -33.66 -9.77 -11.56
N TYR A 612 -34.34 -10.85 -11.97
CA TYR A 612 -33.80 -12.05 -12.62
C TYR A 612 -32.94 -12.98 -11.74
N ARG A 613 -32.30 -12.49 -10.68
CA ARG A 613 -31.66 -13.33 -9.65
C ARG A 613 -31.72 -12.68 -8.27
N VAL A 614 -31.83 -13.52 -7.24
CA VAL A 614 -31.77 -13.14 -5.82
C VAL A 614 -30.36 -12.70 -5.45
N ALA A 615 -30.27 -11.70 -4.57
CA ALA A 615 -29.15 -11.55 -3.64
C ALA A 615 -29.38 -12.51 -2.46
N LEU A 616 -28.40 -13.35 -2.13
CA LEU A 616 -28.58 -14.40 -1.12
C LEU A 616 -28.37 -13.89 0.32
N SER A 617 -27.18 -13.37 0.62
CA SER A 617 -26.76 -12.98 1.97
C SER A 617 -25.68 -11.90 1.97
N THR A 618 -25.50 -11.19 3.08
CA THR A 618 -24.37 -10.25 3.26
C THR A 618 -23.04 -10.99 3.44
N ILE A 619 -23.05 -12.16 4.08
CA ILE A 619 -21.87 -13.02 4.33
C ILE A 619 -21.97 -14.33 3.54
N SER A 620 -20.86 -14.76 2.95
CA SER A 620 -20.68 -16.08 2.32
C SER A 620 -19.61 -16.89 3.07
N ILE A 621 -19.91 -18.15 3.39
CA ILE A 621 -19.07 -19.02 4.22
C ILE A 621 -18.97 -20.39 3.54
N ASP A 622 -17.78 -20.77 3.06
CA ASP A 622 -17.58 -22.02 2.32
C ASP A 622 -16.34 -22.81 2.77
N SER A 623 -16.30 -24.09 2.38
CA SER A 623 -15.12 -24.95 2.48
C SER A 623 -14.51 -25.05 3.89
N GLY A 624 -15.37 -25.08 4.92
CA GLY A 624 -15.01 -25.23 6.33
C GLY A 624 -14.82 -23.92 7.11
N ALA A 625 -15.05 -22.76 6.48
CA ALA A 625 -15.00 -21.45 7.13
C ALA A 625 -16.11 -21.25 8.19
N LYS A 626 -15.96 -20.22 9.03
CA LYS A 626 -16.87 -19.94 10.16
C LYS A 626 -17.14 -18.44 10.35
N ALA A 627 -18.40 -18.07 10.62
CA ALA A 627 -18.76 -16.72 11.07
C ALA A 627 -19.51 -16.76 12.42
N THR A 628 -19.20 -15.79 13.29
CA THR A 628 -19.80 -15.65 14.63
C THR A 628 -20.26 -14.21 14.84
N ASN A 629 -21.56 -13.98 15.05
CA ASN A 629 -22.07 -12.69 15.50
C ASN A 629 -22.18 -12.64 17.02
N ASN A 630 -21.44 -11.74 17.67
CA ASN A 630 -21.62 -11.40 19.09
C ASN A 630 -22.31 -10.03 19.28
N GLY A 631 -22.37 -9.19 18.25
CA GLY A 631 -22.90 -7.81 18.29
C GLY A 631 -24.34 -7.66 17.77
N GLU A 632 -24.68 -6.45 17.31
CA GLU A 632 -26.02 -6.05 16.86
C GLU A 632 -26.06 -5.84 15.34
N VAL A 633 -26.92 -6.58 14.64
CA VAL A 633 -27.05 -6.55 13.18
C VAL A 633 -28.50 -6.24 12.80
N GLU A 634 -28.73 -5.22 11.96
CA GLU A 634 -30.06 -4.84 11.47
C GLU A 634 -30.09 -4.80 9.93
N LEU A 635 -30.79 -5.78 9.33
CA LEU A 635 -30.79 -6.04 7.89
C LEU A 635 -32.08 -5.60 7.21
N LYS A 636 -31.96 -5.26 5.92
CA LYS A 636 -33.05 -4.77 5.08
C LYS A 636 -33.10 -5.56 3.77
N ASN A 637 -34.19 -6.29 3.54
CA ASN A 637 -34.46 -7.11 2.33
C ASN A 637 -33.46 -8.24 1.97
N ILE A 638 -32.38 -8.48 2.72
CA ILE A 638 -31.35 -9.51 2.44
C ILE A 638 -31.10 -10.42 3.65
N GLY A 639 -30.64 -11.66 3.42
CA GLY A 639 -30.22 -12.58 4.49
C GLY A 639 -28.89 -12.18 5.15
N PHE A 640 -28.61 -12.71 6.35
CA PHE A 640 -27.34 -12.46 7.04
C PHE A 640 -26.22 -13.30 6.43
N ALA A 641 -26.34 -14.62 6.47
CA ALA A 641 -25.26 -15.51 6.09
C ALA A 641 -25.75 -16.77 5.37
N ALA A 642 -25.01 -17.15 4.33
CA ALA A 642 -25.11 -18.45 3.71
C ALA A 642 -23.88 -19.29 4.08
N ALA A 643 -24.08 -20.55 4.49
CA ALA A 643 -22.99 -21.48 4.80
C ALA A 643 -23.09 -22.74 3.93
N TRP A 644 -22.08 -22.98 3.11
CA TRP A 644 -22.10 -24.03 2.08
C TRP A 644 -21.02 -25.09 2.32
N ASN A 645 -21.33 -26.31 1.88
CA ASN A 645 -20.49 -27.50 2.05
C ASN A 645 -20.26 -27.89 3.51
N LYS A 646 -19.58 -29.03 3.68
CA LYS A 646 -19.40 -29.69 4.98
C LYS A 646 -18.55 -28.82 5.93
N ASP A 647 -18.96 -28.77 7.19
CA ASP A 647 -18.28 -28.10 8.33
C ASP A 647 -18.32 -26.56 8.32
N SER A 648 -18.70 -25.92 7.21
CA SER A 648 -18.90 -24.46 7.15
C SER A 648 -20.02 -24.02 8.10
N THR A 649 -19.74 -23.04 8.95
CA THR A 649 -20.55 -22.78 10.16
C THR A 649 -20.92 -21.30 10.33
N VAL A 650 -22.19 -21.00 10.65
CA VAL A 650 -22.64 -19.69 11.14
C VAL A 650 -23.21 -19.78 12.56
N ILE A 651 -22.84 -18.83 13.41
CA ILE A 651 -23.30 -18.73 14.81
C ILE A 651 -23.81 -17.32 15.10
N ASN A 652 -24.97 -17.19 15.73
CA ASN A 652 -25.44 -15.94 16.35
C ASN A 652 -25.51 -16.09 17.87
N ASN A 653 -24.78 -15.25 18.60
CA ASN A 653 -24.88 -15.07 20.05
C ASN A 653 -25.47 -13.69 20.41
N GLY A 654 -25.36 -12.70 19.51
CA GLY A 654 -25.91 -11.34 19.65
C GLY A 654 -27.34 -11.19 19.11
N SER A 655 -27.65 -10.04 18.50
CA SER A 655 -28.93 -9.75 17.86
C SER A 655 -28.81 -9.67 16.33
N ILE A 656 -29.81 -10.24 15.63
CA ILE A 656 -30.00 -10.07 14.18
C ILE A 656 -31.46 -9.72 13.89
N GLY A 657 -31.71 -8.48 13.47
CA GLY A 657 -32.96 -8.02 12.89
C GLY A 657 -32.99 -8.17 11.37
N LEU A 658 -34.16 -8.48 10.81
CA LEU A 658 -34.41 -8.48 9.36
C LEU A 658 -35.79 -7.89 9.04
N ALA A 659 -35.79 -6.69 8.45
CA ALA A 659 -36.98 -5.98 7.99
C ALA A 659 -37.19 -6.15 6.47
N MET A 660 -38.40 -6.54 6.06
CA MET A 660 -38.75 -6.82 4.66
C MET A 660 -39.75 -5.81 4.11
N TYR A 661 -39.27 -4.91 3.25
CA TYR A 661 -40.02 -3.76 2.71
C TYR A 661 -40.49 -3.95 1.26
N ASP A 662 -39.79 -4.72 0.43
CA ASP A 662 -40.23 -5.04 -0.93
C ASP A 662 -39.75 -6.45 -1.32
N PHE A 663 -40.58 -7.16 -2.09
CA PHE A 663 -40.34 -8.54 -2.54
C PHE A 663 -40.46 -8.53 -4.06
N GLY A 664 -39.31 -8.65 -4.72
CA GLY A 664 -39.17 -8.57 -6.17
C GLY A 664 -39.79 -9.75 -6.92
N THR A 665 -39.01 -10.39 -7.79
CA THR A 665 -39.49 -11.53 -8.62
C THR A 665 -39.12 -12.91 -8.07
N ASP A 666 -38.52 -12.95 -6.89
CA ASP A 666 -37.64 -14.02 -6.42
C ASP A 666 -37.89 -14.26 -4.93
N PRO A 667 -37.61 -15.46 -4.37
CA PRO A 667 -38.06 -15.88 -3.04
C PRO A 667 -37.51 -15.02 -1.88
N ALA A 668 -38.14 -15.17 -0.71
CA ALA A 668 -37.84 -14.39 0.48
C ALA A 668 -36.39 -14.60 0.97
N PRO A 669 -35.75 -13.56 1.55
CA PRO A 669 -34.51 -13.75 2.28
C PRO A 669 -34.73 -14.66 3.49
N LYS A 670 -33.66 -15.39 3.83
CA LYS A 670 -33.55 -16.25 5.02
C LYS A 670 -32.50 -15.61 5.92
N VAL A 671 -32.65 -15.60 7.26
CA VAL A 671 -31.59 -15.04 8.11
C VAL A 671 -30.33 -15.90 7.98
N PHE A 672 -30.45 -17.22 8.16
CA PHE A 672 -29.42 -18.21 7.85
C PHE A 672 -29.88 -19.16 6.72
N ASP A 673 -29.01 -19.40 5.73
CA ASP A 673 -29.22 -20.36 4.64
C ASP A 673 -28.06 -21.38 4.59
N VAL A 674 -28.21 -22.57 5.19
CA VAL A 674 -27.12 -23.56 5.28
C VAL A 674 -27.35 -24.78 4.38
N GLU A 675 -26.41 -25.05 3.48
CA GLU A 675 -26.52 -26.07 2.44
C GLU A 675 -25.33 -27.07 2.40
N TYR A 676 -25.58 -28.26 1.86
CA TYR A 676 -24.57 -29.29 1.54
C TYR A 676 -23.70 -29.79 2.71
N GLY A 677 -24.20 -29.70 3.95
CA GLY A 677 -23.50 -30.13 5.16
C GLY A 677 -23.04 -28.98 6.06
N GLY A 678 -23.48 -27.75 5.76
CA GLY A 678 -23.25 -26.58 6.61
C GLY A 678 -24.02 -26.63 7.94
N ILE A 679 -23.64 -25.75 8.86
CA ILE A 679 -24.15 -25.72 10.24
C ILE A 679 -24.59 -24.30 10.59
N GLY A 680 -25.79 -24.13 11.15
CA GLY A 680 -26.28 -22.84 11.65
C GLY A 680 -26.74 -22.92 13.10
N VAL A 681 -26.26 -22.03 13.97
CA VAL A 681 -26.58 -22.03 15.41
C VAL A 681 -27.07 -20.65 15.86
N ASN A 682 -28.25 -20.58 16.47
CA ASN A 682 -28.75 -19.40 17.16
C ASN A 682 -28.76 -19.63 18.68
N ASN A 683 -27.90 -18.92 19.40
CA ASN A 683 -27.91 -18.80 20.85
C ASN A 683 -28.40 -17.41 21.32
N GLY A 684 -28.39 -16.43 20.42
CA GLY A 684 -28.84 -15.06 20.63
C GLY A 684 -30.28 -14.82 20.16
N THR A 685 -30.58 -13.60 19.74
CA THR A 685 -31.92 -13.21 19.26
C THR A 685 -31.93 -13.00 17.75
N MET A 686 -32.88 -13.63 17.06
CA MET A 686 -33.28 -13.30 15.69
C MET A 686 -34.67 -12.69 15.72
N THR A 687 -34.87 -11.56 15.04
CA THR A 687 -36.18 -10.92 14.86
C THR A 687 -36.43 -10.65 13.38
N THR A 688 -37.51 -11.17 12.82
CA THR A 688 -37.89 -10.89 11.42
C THR A 688 -39.25 -10.19 11.34
N LYS A 689 -39.39 -9.20 10.45
CA LYS A 689 -40.61 -8.40 10.30
C LYS A 689 -40.99 -8.19 8.84
N MET A 690 -42.20 -8.63 8.48
CA MET A 690 -42.82 -8.32 7.18
C MET A 690 -43.43 -6.91 7.22
N MET A 691 -42.64 -5.89 6.88
CA MET A 691 -43.03 -4.47 6.94
C MET A 691 -44.05 -4.05 5.86
N ASN A 692 -44.31 -4.92 4.88
CA ASN A 692 -45.17 -4.67 3.72
C ASN A 692 -45.99 -5.93 3.38
N GLN A 693 -47.31 -5.91 3.55
CA GLN A 693 -48.19 -7.06 3.22
C GLN A 693 -48.20 -7.42 1.72
N HIS A 694 -47.88 -6.49 0.82
CA HIS A 694 -47.80 -6.78 -0.62
C HIS A 694 -46.58 -7.63 -1.00
N SER A 695 -45.56 -7.68 -0.13
CA SER A 695 -44.39 -8.55 -0.25
C SER A 695 -44.73 -10.04 -0.15
N VAL A 696 -45.86 -10.41 0.45
CA VAL A 696 -46.23 -11.82 0.68
C VAL A 696 -46.75 -12.44 -0.62
N LEU A 697 -46.10 -13.50 -1.11
CA LEU A 697 -46.36 -14.01 -2.47
C LEU A 697 -47.08 -15.36 -2.54
N ASN A 698 -47.82 -15.55 -3.65
CA ASN A 698 -48.21 -16.85 -4.16
C ASN A 698 -47.45 -17.12 -5.48
N TYR A 699 -46.23 -17.61 -5.37
CA TYR A 699 -45.28 -17.84 -6.47
C TYR A 699 -45.88 -18.66 -7.64
N PRO A 700 -46.68 -19.72 -7.38
CA PRO A 700 -47.45 -20.44 -8.41
C PRO A 700 -48.49 -19.59 -9.14
N ALA A 701 -49.14 -18.64 -8.46
CA ALA A 701 -50.22 -17.83 -9.04
C ALA A 701 -49.71 -16.59 -9.79
N GLU A 702 -48.56 -16.04 -9.39
CA GLU A 702 -47.94 -14.88 -10.07
C GLU A 702 -47.18 -15.30 -11.34
N TRP A 703 -46.32 -16.32 -11.22
CA TRP A 703 -45.34 -16.65 -12.28
C TRP A 703 -45.36 -18.10 -12.75
N ASN A 704 -46.24 -18.95 -12.19
CA ASN A 704 -46.23 -20.41 -12.44
C ASN A 704 -44.84 -21.01 -12.15
N LEU A 705 -44.27 -20.62 -11.00
CA LEU A 705 -43.00 -21.12 -10.46
C LEU A 705 -43.22 -21.70 -9.05
N SER A 706 -42.22 -22.44 -8.58
CA SER A 706 -42.09 -22.81 -7.17
C SER A 706 -40.62 -22.75 -6.76
N ASP A 707 -40.33 -22.09 -5.65
CA ASP A 707 -39.07 -22.27 -4.95
C ASP A 707 -39.01 -23.67 -4.33
N GLY A 708 -37.85 -24.31 -4.46
CA GLY A 708 -37.53 -25.60 -3.86
C GLY A 708 -37.11 -25.51 -2.39
N THR A 709 -36.72 -24.32 -1.92
CA THR A 709 -36.21 -24.08 -0.55
C THR A 709 -37.27 -23.59 0.45
N SER A 710 -38.47 -23.22 -0.02
CA SER A 710 -39.56 -22.69 0.81
C SER A 710 -40.63 -23.72 1.18
N PHE A 711 -41.14 -23.66 2.43
CA PHE A 711 -42.18 -24.56 2.92
C PHE A 711 -43.54 -24.40 2.21
N ASN A 712 -43.95 -23.15 1.94
CA ASN A 712 -45.26 -22.85 1.36
C ASN A 712 -45.22 -21.79 0.24
N ASN A 713 -45.08 -22.26 -0.99
CA ASN A 713 -45.04 -21.45 -2.20
C ASN A 713 -46.28 -20.56 -2.44
N LYS A 714 -47.40 -20.82 -1.75
CA LYS A 714 -48.68 -20.12 -1.93
C LYS A 714 -48.90 -18.95 -0.94
N ALA A 715 -48.00 -18.81 0.03
CA ALA A 715 -47.94 -17.74 1.00
C ALA A 715 -46.48 -17.62 1.49
N LEU A 716 -45.57 -17.21 0.60
CA LEU A 716 -44.17 -16.99 0.92
C LEU A 716 -44.00 -15.78 1.82
N GLY A 717 -43.25 -15.96 2.91
CA GLY A 717 -42.76 -14.93 3.82
C GLY A 717 -41.34 -15.27 4.29
N LEU A 718 -40.85 -14.56 5.31
CA LEU A 718 -39.47 -14.68 5.79
C LEU A 718 -39.19 -16.04 6.42
N THR A 719 -37.96 -16.53 6.28
CA THR A 719 -37.48 -17.71 7.02
C THR A 719 -36.40 -17.29 8.00
N GLY A 720 -36.46 -17.74 9.25
CA GLY A 720 -35.37 -17.54 10.22
C GLY A 720 -34.15 -18.36 9.80
N MET A 721 -34.21 -19.67 10.01
CA MET A 721 -33.12 -20.59 9.68
C MET A 721 -33.59 -21.68 8.70
N LEU A 722 -32.81 -21.93 7.64
CA LEU A 722 -33.00 -23.06 6.72
C LEU A 722 -31.79 -23.99 6.71
N ALA A 723 -32.03 -25.30 6.77
CA ALA A 723 -31.04 -26.35 6.48
C ALA A 723 -31.45 -27.20 5.25
N SER A 724 -30.59 -27.20 4.23
CA SER A 724 -30.76 -27.92 2.96
C SER A 724 -29.68 -28.97 2.71
N TYR A 725 -30.01 -30.05 2.00
CA TYR A 725 -29.05 -31.03 1.45
C TYR A 725 -28.13 -31.72 2.48
N SER A 726 -28.69 -32.19 3.61
CA SER A 726 -28.02 -32.90 4.71
C SER A 726 -27.24 -31.98 5.68
N SER A 727 -27.73 -30.75 5.85
CA SER A 727 -27.21 -29.75 6.79
C SER A 727 -27.96 -29.77 8.14
N SER A 728 -27.56 -28.94 9.10
CA SER A 728 -28.21 -28.88 10.42
C SER A 728 -28.34 -27.46 10.96
N ILE A 729 -29.51 -27.10 11.49
CA ILE A 729 -29.75 -25.84 12.22
C ILE A 729 -30.23 -26.08 13.65
N LEU A 730 -29.69 -25.31 14.60
CA LEU A 730 -30.00 -25.38 16.02
C LEU A 730 -30.39 -24.00 16.56
N ASN A 731 -31.55 -23.89 17.21
CA ASN A 731 -31.87 -22.79 18.11
C ASN A 731 -31.65 -23.28 19.55
N GLY A 732 -30.51 -22.95 20.15
CA GLY A 732 -30.05 -23.48 21.44
C GLY A 732 -30.85 -22.96 22.64
N GLU A 733 -30.55 -23.44 23.85
CA GLU A 733 -31.34 -23.14 25.07
C GLU A 733 -31.60 -21.64 25.36
N THR A 734 -30.70 -20.75 24.94
CA THR A 734 -30.84 -19.29 25.08
C THR A 734 -31.39 -18.59 23.83
N GLY A 735 -31.48 -19.31 22.70
CA GLY A 735 -31.84 -18.77 21.40
C GLY A 735 -33.31 -18.36 21.30
N ILE A 736 -33.54 -17.17 20.75
CA ILE A 736 -34.88 -16.60 20.49
C ILE A 736 -35.02 -16.36 18.99
N ILE A 737 -36.13 -16.80 18.40
CA ILE A 737 -36.51 -16.54 17.01
C ILE A 737 -37.93 -15.97 16.99
N ASP A 738 -38.05 -14.64 16.89
CA ASP A 738 -39.33 -13.93 16.84
C ASP A 738 -39.67 -13.54 15.40
N MET A 739 -40.83 -13.99 14.90
CA MET A 739 -41.24 -13.89 13.51
C MET A 739 -42.58 -13.16 13.37
N TYR A 740 -42.57 -11.97 12.76
CA TYR A 740 -43.75 -11.10 12.63
C TYR A 740 -44.24 -10.99 11.18
N GLY A 741 -45.54 -11.22 11.02
CA GLY A 741 -46.23 -11.10 9.74
C GLY A 741 -46.33 -12.41 8.94
N ARG A 742 -46.86 -12.28 7.73
CA ARG A 742 -47.49 -13.36 6.98
C ARG A 742 -46.49 -14.20 6.17
N GLY A 743 -46.71 -15.52 6.17
CA GLY A 743 -45.92 -16.51 5.40
C GLY A 743 -44.66 -16.99 6.12
N SER A 744 -44.41 -16.49 7.33
CA SER A 744 -43.16 -16.66 8.06
C SER A 744 -42.92 -18.10 8.54
N VAL A 745 -41.66 -18.54 8.48
CA VAL A 745 -41.21 -19.86 8.97
C VAL A 745 -40.02 -19.70 9.92
N GLY A 746 -40.13 -20.14 11.17
CA GLY A 746 -39.05 -19.99 12.15
C GLY A 746 -37.81 -20.80 11.79
N MET A 747 -37.98 -22.12 11.69
CA MET A 747 -36.92 -23.06 11.26
C MET A 747 -37.46 -24.05 10.21
N LEU A 748 -36.66 -24.36 9.19
CA LEU A 748 -37.02 -25.27 8.09
C LEU A 748 -35.91 -26.28 7.80
N ALA A 749 -36.25 -27.56 7.69
CA ALA A 749 -35.33 -28.63 7.28
C ALA A 749 -35.80 -29.31 5.98
N ILE A 750 -34.90 -29.46 4.99
CA ILE A 750 -35.19 -30.05 3.68
C ILE A 750 -34.04 -30.96 3.18
N ASP A 751 -34.37 -32.02 2.42
CA ASP A 751 -33.46 -33.09 1.94
C ASP A 751 -32.43 -33.63 2.96
N LYS A 752 -32.84 -34.58 3.81
CA LYS A 752 -32.00 -35.25 4.83
C LYS A 752 -31.45 -34.36 5.96
N SER A 753 -31.76 -33.06 5.95
CA SER A 753 -31.30 -32.09 6.96
C SER A 753 -32.09 -32.17 8.27
N THR A 754 -31.55 -31.58 9.34
CA THR A 754 -32.23 -31.45 10.65
C THR A 754 -32.45 -29.99 11.04
N ALA A 755 -33.52 -29.75 11.81
CA ALA A 755 -33.78 -28.50 12.50
C ALA A 755 -34.19 -28.77 13.95
N ASP A 756 -33.45 -28.24 14.91
CA ASP A 756 -33.55 -28.61 16.30
C ASP A 756 -33.75 -27.36 17.18
N ASN A 757 -34.81 -27.33 17.99
CA ASN A 757 -35.12 -26.21 18.88
C ASN A 757 -35.06 -26.64 20.35
N GLU A 758 -34.15 -26.03 21.09
CA GLU A 758 -34.02 -26.10 22.55
C GLU A 758 -34.45 -24.78 23.22
N GLY A 759 -34.45 -23.67 22.45
CA GLY A 759 -34.84 -22.33 22.88
C GLY A 759 -36.29 -21.94 22.54
N GLN A 760 -36.51 -20.66 22.24
CA GLN A 760 -37.83 -20.06 22.02
C GLN A 760 -38.05 -19.65 20.56
N ILE A 761 -39.25 -19.96 20.03
CA ILE A 761 -39.71 -19.50 18.70
C ILE A 761 -41.09 -18.84 18.87
N THR A 762 -41.23 -17.58 18.46
CA THR A 762 -42.51 -16.85 18.49
C THR A 762 -42.99 -16.51 17.09
N LEU A 763 -44.30 -16.64 16.86
CA LEU A 763 -44.96 -16.22 15.63
C LEU A 763 -46.18 -15.36 15.94
N ASP A 764 -46.26 -14.16 15.37
CA ASP A 764 -47.54 -13.48 15.13
C ASP A 764 -47.73 -13.23 13.64
N THR A 765 -48.44 -14.16 12.99
CA THR A 765 -48.65 -14.15 11.54
C THR A 765 -49.73 -13.18 11.07
N LEU A 766 -50.41 -12.51 12.02
CA LEU A 766 -51.40 -11.46 11.76
C LEU A 766 -50.88 -10.06 12.12
N TRP A 767 -49.65 -9.95 12.61
CA TRP A 767 -48.98 -8.66 12.77
C TRP A 767 -48.83 -7.95 11.41
N VAL A 768 -49.05 -6.63 11.43
CA VAL A 768 -48.87 -5.69 10.33
C VAL A 768 -48.22 -4.45 10.93
N ASP A 769 -47.25 -3.85 10.25
CA ASP A 769 -46.63 -2.62 10.74
C ASP A 769 -47.63 -1.45 10.75
N GLU A 770 -47.53 -0.54 11.73
CA GLU A 770 -48.44 0.60 11.83
C GLU A 770 -48.29 1.63 10.69
N ASN A 771 -47.20 1.54 9.92
CA ASN A 771 -46.88 2.38 8.77
C ASN A 771 -47.11 1.68 7.41
N ASP A 772 -47.59 0.43 7.39
CA ASP A 772 -47.83 -0.32 6.16
C ASP A 772 -49.09 0.19 5.41
N GLU A 773 -48.88 1.03 4.39
CA GLU A 773 -49.95 1.52 3.51
C GLU A 773 -50.44 0.47 2.48
N THR A 774 -49.87 -0.74 2.46
CA THR A 774 -50.12 -1.74 1.42
C THR A 774 -51.27 -2.71 1.75
N SER A 775 -51.39 -3.79 0.98
CA SER A 775 -52.38 -4.83 1.24
C SER A 775 -51.94 -6.19 0.69
N LEU A 776 -52.29 -7.24 1.46
CA LEU A 776 -52.04 -8.63 1.11
C LEU A 776 -52.67 -8.95 -0.25
N ARG A 777 -51.90 -9.60 -1.14
CA ARG A 777 -52.37 -9.89 -2.50
C ARG A 777 -53.57 -10.86 -2.47
N ASN A 778 -54.61 -10.55 -3.26
CA ASN A 778 -55.88 -11.30 -3.30
C ASN A 778 -55.77 -12.79 -3.70
N ASN A 779 -54.60 -13.21 -4.19
CA ASN A 779 -54.27 -14.58 -4.58
C ASN A 779 -53.51 -15.36 -3.48
N VAL A 780 -53.02 -14.73 -2.41
CA VAL A 780 -52.32 -15.42 -1.32
C VAL A 780 -53.24 -16.42 -0.63
N ALA A 781 -52.72 -17.62 -0.37
CA ALA A 781 -53.49 -18.66 0.29
C ALA A 781 -53.87 -18.29 1.73
N ASN A 782 -55.04 -18.77 2.16
CA ASN A 782 -55.55 -18.59 3.52
C ASN A 782 -56.37 -19.81 3.99
N SER A 783 -56.18 -20.97 3.34
CA SER A 783 -57.01 -22.16 3.50
C SER A 783 -56.71 -22.94 4.78
N THR A 784 -55.44 -23.00 5.18
CA THR A 784 -54.93 -23.81 6.30
C THR A 784 -53.84 -23.07 7.08
N ALA A 785 -53.48 -23.58 8.26
CA ALA A 785 -52.48 -23.00 9.16
C ALA A 785 -51.14 -22.66 8.47
N LYS A 786 -50.61 -23.55 7.60
CA LYS A 786 -49.37 -23.27 6.87
C LYS A 786 -49.43 -22.06 5.94
N ASP A 787 -50.63 -21.60 5.57
CA ASP A 787 -50.83 -20.43 4.72
C ASP A 787 -50.71 -19.12 5.51
N PHE A 788 -50.49 -19.19 6.82
CA PHE A 788 -50.28 -18.08 7.73
C PHE A 788 -48.82 -18.03 8.21
N GLY A 789 -48.28 -19.15 8.68
CA GLY A 789 -46.87 -19.32 9.07
C GLY A 789 -46.63 -20.63 9.83
N VAL A 790 -45.37 -20.99 10.10
CA VAL A 790 -44.99 -22.25 10.78
C VAL A 790 -43.78 -22.07 11.71
N GLY A 791 -43.85 -22.55 12.96
CA GLY A 791 -42.72 -22.46 13.91
C GLY A 791 -41.54 -23.31 13.45
N MET A 792 -41.74 -24.62 13.36
CA MET A 792 -40.76 -25.57 12.80
C MET A 792 -41.35 -26.41 11.67
N ALA A 793 -40.65 -26.46 10.54
CA ALA A 793 -41.14 -27.00 9.29
C ALA A 793 -40.20 -28.08 8.71
N SER A 794 -40.78 -29.08 8.01
CA SER A 794 -40.02 -30.14 7.36
C SER A 794 -40.60 -30.51 5.99
N GLY A 795 -39.78 -30.47 4.94
CA GLY A 795 -40.18 -30.65 3.53
C GLY A 795 -40.70 -29.38 2.85
N THR A 796 -41.15 -29.47 1.59
CA THR A 796 -41.61 -28.32 0.78
C THR A 796 -42.76 -28.68 -0.17
N ASP A 797 -43.58 -27.69 -0.56
CA ASP A 797 -44.69 -27.89 -1.52
C ASP A 797 -44.34 -27.56 -3.00
N ALA A 798 -43.06 -27.63 -3.33
CA ALA A 798 -42.51 -27.34 -4.64
C ALA A 798 -43.00 -28.30 -5.75
N TYR A 799 -43.04 -27.81 -7.01
CA TYR A 799 -43.54 -28.56 -8.17
C TYR A 799 -42.77 -29.86 -8.47
N ASN A 800 -41.49 -29.91 -8.13
CA ASN A 800 -40.65 -31.10 -8.31
C ASN A 800 -40.91 -32.20 -7.26
N GLY A 801 -41.84 -31.96 -6.33
CA GLY A 801 -42.11 -32.80 -5.17
C GLY A 801 -41.35 -32.34 -3.92
N ALA A 802 -41.82 -32.80 -2.77
CA ALA A 802 -41.17 -32.50 -1.49
C ALA A 802 -39.79 -33.16 -1.41
N LEU A 803 -38.77 -32.37 -1.07
CA LEU A 803 -37.46 -32.89 -0.71
C LEU A 803 -37.55 -33.78 0.54
N THR A 804 -36.82 -34.91 0.55
CA THR A 804 -37.17 -36.08 1.39
C THR A 804 -36.32 -36.25 2.66
N LYS A 805 -36.85 -36.97 3.65
CA LYS A 805 -36.14 -37.44 4.86
C LYS A 805 -35.62 -36.33 5.80
N ALA A 806 -36.16 -35.13 5.72
CA ALA A 806 -35.85 -34.09 6.70
C ALA A 806 -36.60 -34.33 8.02
N THR A 807 -36.04 -33.84 9.13
CA THR A 807 -36.66 -33.91 10.47
C THR A 807 -36.55 -32.57 11.16
N ALA A 808 -37.63 -32.12 11.81
CA ALA A 808 -37.57 -30.97 12.71
C ALA A 808 -38.07 -31.36 14.11
N THR A 809 -37.32 -31.00 15.16
CA THR A 809 -37.53 -31.44 16.54
C THR A 809 -37.61 -30.25 17.49
N ASN A 810 -38.73 -30.10 18.19
CA ASN A 810 -38.82 -29.23 19.35
C ASN A 810 -38.48 -30.06 20.59
N HIS A 811 -37.26 -29.93 21.13
CA HIS A 811 -36.73 -30.71 22.25
C HIS A 811 -37.42 -30.36 23.58
N GLU A 812 -37.17 -31.13 24.65
CA GLU A 812 -37.89 -31.00 25.94
C GLU A 812 -37.88 -29.58 26.55
N ASN A 813 -36.80 -28.81 26.36
CA ASN A 813 -36.68 -27.41 26.81
C ASN A 813 -37.34 -26.40 25.84
N GLY A 814 -37.55 -26.80 24.58
CA GLY A 814 -37.96 -25.91 23.50
C GLY A 814 -39.42 -25.45 23.59
N VAL A 815 -39.64 -24.16 23.34
CA VAL A 815 -40.96 -23.52 23.38
C VAL A 815 -41.30 -22.86 22.04
N ILE A 816 -42.40 -23.27 21.43
CA ILE A 816 -42.97 -22.62 20.24
C ILE A 816 -44.27 -21.93 20.64
N THR A 817 -44.38 -20.63 20.43
CA THR A 817 -45.61 -19.87 20.70
C THR A 817 -46.16 -19.27 19.41
N VAL A 818 -47.39 -19.63 19.05
CA VAL A 818 -48.08 -19.13 17.86
C VAL A 818 -49.29 -18.30 18.27
N TYR A 819 -49.24 -17.02 17.97
CA TYR A 819 -50.35 -16.09 18.17
C TYR A 819 -51.27 -16.09 16.95
N ASN A 820 -52.58 -16.16 17.23
CA ASN A 820 -53.70 -15.89 16.34
C ASN A 820 -53.95 -16.85 15.18
N ALA A 821 -52.91 -17.18 14.41
CA ALA A 821 -52.91 -18.12 13.29
C ALA A 821 -51.49 -18.61 12.95
N GLY A 822 -51.40 -19.75 12.27
CA GLY A 822 -50.14 -20.46 11.98
C GLY A 822 -50.15 -21.89 12.53
N ALA A 823 -49.09 -22.64 12.26
CA ALA A 823 -48.84 -23.96 12.85
C ALA A 823 -47.63 -23.91 13.78
N GLY A 824 -47.67 -24.55 14.95
CA GLY A 824 -46.48 -24.71 15.80
C GLY A 824 -45.40 -25.53 15.09
N MET A 825 -45.78 -26.70 14.57
CA MET A 825 -44.93 -27.49 13.68
C MET A 825 -45.70 -28.00 12.45
N ALA A 826 -45.04 -28.18 11.30
CA ALA A 826 -45.68 -28.77 10.12
C ALA A 826 -44.75 -29.64 9.26
N ALA A 827 -45.22 -30.84 8.89
CA ALA A 827 -44.56 -31.72 7.93
C ALA A 827 -45.28 -31.75 6.57
N TYR A 828 -44.52 -31.70 5.48
CA TYR A 828 -45.02 -31.85 4.12
C TYR A 828 -44.19 -32.91 3.35
N GLY A 829 -44.84 -33.96 2.85
CA GLY A 829 -44.16 -35.02 2.07
C GLY A 829 -43.87 -36.31 2.86
N ASN A 830 -44.03 -37.45 2.20
CA ASN A 830 -44.13 -38.81 2.77
C ASN A 830 -42.95 -39.38 3.57
N THR A 831 -41.87 -38.64 3.70
CA THR A 831 -40.66 -39.03 4.45
C THR A 831 -40.17 -37.94 5.40
N ASN A 832 -40.91 -36.84 5.51
CA ASN A 832 -40.57 -35.69 6.33
C ASN A 832 -41.35 -35.73 7.64
N THR A 833 -40.66 -35.44 8.74
CA THR A 833 -41.19 -35.64 10.09
C THR A 833 -41.04 -34.37 10.93
N VAL A 834 -42.06 -34.04 11.72
CA VAL A 834 -41.96 -33.07 12.82
C VAL A 834 -42.23 -33.75 14.16
N ILE A 835 -41.41 -33.47 15.17
CA ILE A 835 -41.44 -34.12 16.49
C ILE A 835 -41.51 -33.05 17.59
N ASN A 836 -42.52 -33.11 18.45
CA ASN A 836 -42.61 -32.27 19.64
C ASN A 836 -42.35 -33.08 20.91
N GLN A 837 -41.29 -32.72 21.62
CA GLN A 837 -40.95 -33.16 22.99
C GLN A 837 -41.09 -32.01 23.99
N GLY A 838 -40.96 -30.75 23.53
CA GLY A 838 -41.17 -29.54 24.33
C GLY A 838 -42.62 -29.03 24.33
N THR A 839 -42.76 -27.71 24.46
CA THR A 839 -44.07 -27.04 24.60
C THR A 839 -44.45 -26.28 23.33
N ILE A 840 -45.69 -26.46 22.86
CA ILE A 840 -46.32 -25.63 21.82
C ILE A 840 -47.50 -24.88 22.45
N ASN A 841 -47.50 -23.55 22.38
CA ASN A 841 -48.58 -22.69 22.86
C ASN A 841 -49.36 -22.09 21.68
N LEU A 842 -50.69 -22.24 21.69
CA LEU A 842 -51.61 -21.59 20.75
C LEU A 842 -52.35 -20.47 21.47
N GLU A 843 -51.89 -19.25 21.24
CA GLU A 843 -52.26 -18.05 21.98
C GLU A 843 -53.01 -17.03 21.09
N LYS A 844 -53.47 -15.95 21.72
CA LYS A 844 -54.05 -14.79 21.04
C LYS A 844 -53.62 -13.48 21.69
N ASN A 845 -53.41 -12.45 20.87
CA ASN A 845 -53.08 -11.10 21.29
C ASN A 845 -54.07 -10.09 20.66
N GLU A 846 -53.72 -8.81 20.60
CA GLU A 846 -54.50 -7.74 19.99
C GLU A 846 -54.81 -7.93 18.48
N ASN A 847 -53.99 -8.69 17.75
CA ASN A 847 -54.17 -8.97 16.31
C ASN A 847 -55.15 -10.14 16.04
N TYR A 848 -55.76 -10.71 17.09
CA TYR A 848 -56.68 -11.84 16.98
C TYR A 848 -57.94 -11.55 16.18
N ASN A 849 -58.34 -12.50 15.33
CA ASN A 849 -59.48 -12.37 14.43
C ASN A 849 -60.47 -13.53 14.59
N ASP A 850 -61.55 -13.30 15.35
CA ASP A 850 -62.67 -14.24 15.57
C ASP A 850 -63.33 -14.77 14.28
N SER A 851 -63.12 -14.13 13.12
CA SER A 851 -63.64 -14.61 11.83
C SER A 851 -62.78 -15.72 11.21
N LEU A 852 -61.58 -15.97 11.75
CA LEU A 852 -60.74 -17.11 11.37
C LEU A 852 -61.30 -18.39 12.01
N GLY A 853 -62.03 -19.16 11.20
CA GLY A 853 -62.59 -20.46 11.62
C GLY A 853 -61.54 -21.55 11.86
N VAL A 854 -61.96 -22.81 11.80
CA VAL A 854 -61.09 -23.97 12.05
C VAL A 854 -59.93 -24.09 11.05
N ASN A 855 -58.91 -24.83 11.45
CA ASN A 855 -57.68 -25.17 10.71
C ASN A 855 -56.76 -23.97 10.44
N LYS A 856 -56.85 -22.87 11.22
CA LYS A 856 -56.04 -21.65 11.05
C LYS A 856 -54.95 -21.49 12.10
N LEU A 857 -55.21 -21.88 13.35
CA LEU A 857 -54.26 -21.90 14.45
C LEU A 857 -54.12 -23.35 14.94
N VAL A 858 -52.95 -23.96 14.78
CA VAL A 858 -52.75 -25.41 14.94
C VAL A 858 -51.46 -25.75 15.68
N GLY A 859 -51.48 -26.75 16.57
CA GLY A 859 -50.30 -27.26 17.27
C GLY A 859 -49.34 -27.95 16.30
N MET A 860 -49.74 -29.09 15.74
CA MET A 860 -48.96 -29.81 14.71
C MET A 860 -49.82 -30.12 13.47
N ALA A 861 -49.28 -29.87 12.28
CA ALA A 861 -49.96 -30.07 11.00
C ALA A 861 -49.24 -31.06 10.09
N VAL A 862 -49.99 -31.87 9.33
CA VAL A 862 -49.44 -32.74 8.28
C VAL A 862 -50.14 -32.54 6.94
N TYR A 863 -49.32 -32.57 5.89
CA TYR A 863 -49.70 -32.35 4.51
C TYR A 863 -49.01 -33.38 3.60
N HIS A 864 -49.70 -33.84 2.56
CA HIS A 864 -49.16 -34.71 1.50
C HIS A 864 -48.28 -35.85 2.04
N GLU A 865 -48.90 -36.76 2.79
CA GLU A 865 -48.29 -37.96 3.41
C GLU A 865 -47.26 -37.68 4.54
N GLY A 866 -47.03 -36.43 4.94
CA GLY A 866 -46.11 -36.05 6.03
C GLY A 866 -46.47 -36.62 7.41
N THR A 867 -45.49 -36.69 8.32
CA THR A 867 -45.65 -37.27 9.66
C THR A 867 -45.44 -36.25 10.78
N ALA A 868 -46.33 -36.24 11.78
CA ALA A 868 -46.18 -35.46 13.02
C ALA A 868 -46.27 -36.36 14.26
N ILE A 869 -45.39 -36.13 15.23
CA ILE A 869 -45.30 -36.91 16.48
C ILE A 869 -45.27 -35.95 17.67
N ASN A 870 -46.32 -35.91 18.48
CA ASN A 870 -46.26 -35.35 19.83
C ASN A 870 -45.80 -36.46 20.78
N ASP A 871 -44.53 -36.45 21.19
CA ASP A 871 -43.90 -37.49 21.99
C ASP A 871 -44.37 -37.45 23.46
N GLN A 872 -43.93 -38.37 24.32
CA GLN A 872 -44.43 -38.54 25.69
C GLN A 872 -44.21 -37.31 26.59
N THR A 873 -43.16 -36.53 26.32
CA THR A 873 -42.86 -35.26 26.98
C THR A 873 -43.58 -34.07 26.37
N GLY A 874 -44.00 -34.16 25.11
CA GLY A 874 -44.58 -33.05 24.34
C GLY A 874 -45.91 -32.53 24.89
N VAL A 875 -46.00 -31.22 25.06
CA VAL A 875 -47.20 -30.52 25.54
C VAL A 875 -47.73 -29.58 24.46
N ILE A 876 -49.04 -29.65 24.17
CA ILE A 876 -49.72 -28.69 23.29
C ILE A 876 -50.79 -27.94 24.10
N ASN A 877 -50.55 -26.66 24.37
CA ASN A 877 -51.47 -25.75 25.06
C ASN A 877 -52.34 -25.01 24.04
N ILE A 878 -53.66 -24.93 24.32
CA ILE A 878 -54.65 -24.29 23.46
C ILE A 878 -55.45 -23.28 24.28
N ASN A 879 -55.12 -21.99 24.11
CA ASN A 879 -55.67 -20.88 24.89
C ASN A 879 -56.46 -19.86 24.03
N ALA A 880 -56.58 -20.10 22.72
CA ALA A 880 -57.46 -19.38 21.80
C ALA A 880 -58.60 -20.28 21.27
N GLU A 881 -59.79 -19.70 21.03
CA GLU A 881 -61.03 -20.43 20.73
C GLU A 881 -61.06 -21.08 19.33
N ASN A 882 -60.25 -20.59 18.39
CA ASN A 882 -60.07 -21.20 17.06
C ASN A 882 -58.92 -22.24 17.02
N GLY A 883 -58.17 -22.40 18.11
CA GLY A 883 -56.98 -23.24 18.21
C GLY A 883 -57.28 -24.74 18.23
N GLN A 884 -56.41 -25.54 17.62
CA GLN A 884 -56.56 -26.99 17.51
C GLN A 884 -55.22 -27.70 17.70
N ALA A 885 -55.19 -28.84 18.42
CA ALA A 885 -53.94 -29.58 18.62
C ALA A 885 -53.33 -30.06 17.28
N PHE A 886 -54.18 -30.52 16.37
CA PHE A 886 -53.77 -31.27 15.18
C PHE A 886 -54.56 -30.90 13.92
N TYR A 887 -53.87 -30.82 12.79
CA TYR A 887 -54.46 -30.76 11.44
C TYR A 887 -53.85 -31.83 10.53
N ASN A 888 -54.70 -32.51 9.77
CA ASN A 888 -54.30 -33.50 8.76
C ASN A 888 -55.17 -33.29 7.52
N ASP A 889 -54.55 -33.19 6.34
CA ASP A 889 -55.25 -33.04 5.05
C ASP A 889 -56.01 -34.29 4.59
N GLY A 890 -55.84 -35.42 5.30
CA GLY A 890 -56.40 -36.73 5.01
C GLY A 890 -55.40 -37.73 4.43
N THR A 891 -54.13 -37.34 4.24
CA THR A 891 -53.06 -38.17 3.67
C THR A 891 -51.92 -38.46 4.63
N GLY A 892 -51.63 -37.55 5.58
CA GLY A 892 -50.51 -37.69 6.52
C GLY A 892 -50.78 -38.56 7.74
N LEU A 893 -49.76 -38.75 8.57
CA LEU A 893 -49.81 -39.51 9.82
C LEU A 893 -49.60 -38.60 11.03
N ILE A 894 -50.49 -38.68 12.03
CA ILE A 894 -50.32 -38.01 13.32
C ILE A 894 -50.27 -39.06 14.43
N ILE A 895 -49.28 -38.96 15.31
CA ILE A 895 -49.09 -39.79 16.49
C ILE A 895 -49.04 -38.87 17.72
N ASN A 896 -49.86 -39.17 18.74
CA ASN A 896 -49.81 -38.45 20.01
C ASN A 896 -49.60 -39.43 21.17
N TYR A 897 -48.45 -39.31 21.81
CA TYR A 897 -48.16 -39.89 23.12
C TYR A 897 -48.19 -38.84 24.25
N GLY A 898 -47.97 -37.56 23.91
CA GLY A 898 -47.91 -36.45 24.85
C GLY A 898 -49.25 -35.86 25.28
N THR A 899 -49.16 -34.72 25.96
CA THR A 899 -50.27 -34.02 26.64
C THR A 899 -50.87 -32.94 25.75
N ILE A 900 -52.18 -32.75 25.86
CA ILE A 900 -52.93 -31.65 25.23
C ILE A 900 -53.71 -30.94 26.33
N CYS A 901 -53.53 -29.64 26.48
CA CYS A 901 -54.20 -28.83 27.49
C CYS A 901 -55.06 -27.76 26.80
N THR A 902 -56.36 -27.72 27.09
CA THR A 902 -57.31 -26.71 26.57
C THR A 902 -57.71 -25.76 27.69
N PHE A 903 -57.42 -24.46 27.55
CA PHE A 903 -57.68 -23.42 28.55
C PHE A 903 -57.20 -23.79 29.96
N GLY A 904 -55.99 -24.36 30.05
CA GLY A 904 -55.39 -24.84 31.31
C GLY A 904 -55.95 -26.16 31.87
N VAL A 905 -56.78 -26.89 31.10
CA VAL A 905 -57.30 -28.22 31.47
C VAL A 905 -56.72 -29.30 30.58
N CYS A 906 -56.04 -30.27 31.20
CA CYS A 906 -55.49 -31.48 30.59
C CYS A 906 -56.08 -32.72 31.30
#